data_AF-A0A8C4Q289-F1
#
_entry.id   AF-A0A8C4Q289-F1
#
_cell.length_a   1.000
_cell.length_b   1.000
_cell.length_c   1.000
_cell.angle_alpha   90.00
_cell.angle_beta   90.00
_cell.angle_gamma   90.00
#
_symmetry.space_group_name_H-M   'P 1'
#
loop_
_entity.id
_entity.type
_entity.pdbx_description
1 polymer ?
#
loop_
_entity_poly.entity_id
_entity_poly.type
_entity_poly.pdbx_seq_one_letter_code
_entity_poly.pdbx_strand_id
1 'polypeptide(L)'
;MVGKRGRQPKRTKSSEGCTPLKNDTAKRLKVSHSFHGDVPGTVLTLGQGDVGQLGLGTTVVLRRRPGLVNLPELAVQVTAGGMHTACLGVSGKVYTFGCNDEGALGRLTANEEEEARPGLVEISENIVQLSAGDSHTAALTASGKVYFWGAFRDNNGVIGLLEPLKTCPLPVHLPVKATIIKVASGNNHLCLLSVDGDLFTLGCGEQGQLGRVPSCFTTRGGRRGLEFFLQPLPVRLHCTTFLKDVFCAAYGTFIITRSNDVFGFGLSNFYQLGEMDSTMYFMPQLLSAFQNSGKVYVSFSGGQHHTLCMDSEGFVYSLGRAHYGRLGLGTDAKDEGKPQLVPDVGKAVAVACGSSVSYAITQEVNNPLPCNLKSEARKAAKILQQFTEITDGRGPDKIIPPHIIGRAKGLAILSVFKVGFLVTARAGSGIVVAQLDGYWSAPSAVGIAGLGGGFEIGFEVSDLVIILNTQKAVEAFTCGSNVTLGGNLTVSIGPLGRAVEADVAMRRTAAMFTYCRSRGLFAGISLEGAYLFQRKDANQKFYCGTVRVNDILAGTVEPPAVAQELYEQLSKYGCLADKHDKRKTEWRRTSNERRRTSNVRRRTSNERRRSSDERTRPQSMMLGSSPAVHCKHSRSAERWDLADSGSLSGSSSRSNESLCSMYPKAVALRSFTGRRNCELSFKSGDTIIVLTQTSKTFDWWEGRIGEHVGLFPANYISFDTSFGRD
;
A
#
# COMPACT_ATOMS: atom_id res chain seq x y z
N MET A 1 -1.93 -84.51 11.51
CA MET A 1 -0.49 -84.33 11.77
C MET A 1 -0.27 -82.84 12.02
N VAL A 2 -0.15 -82.29 13.24
CA VAL A 2 0.98 -82.36 14.20
C VAL A 2 2.33 -82.24 13.48
N GLY A 3 3.25 -81.30 13.72
CA GLY A 3 3.33 -80.15 14.62
C GLY A 3 4.81 -79.69 14.78
N LYS A 4 4.98 -78.38 15.08
CA LYS A 4 6.06 -77.71 15.85
C LYS A 4 7.52 -77.70 15.34
N ARG A 5 8.16 -76.51 15.42
CA ARG A 5 9.04 -76.08 16.54
C ARG A 5 9.49 -74.61 16.36
N GLY A 6 9.62 -73.89 17.48
CA GLY A 6 10.22 -72.54 17.57
C GLY A 6 11.29 -72.47 18.65
N ARG A 7 11.90 -71.28 18.85
CA ARG A 7 12.50 -70.82 20.14
C ARG A 7 12.96 -69.34 20.06
N GLN A 8 12.64 -68.57 21.11
CA GLN A 8 13.08 -67.19 21.40
C GLN A 8 14.52 -67.13 21.97
N PRO A 9 15.08 -65.92 22.23
CA PRO A 9 15.19 -65.51 23.65
C PRO A 9 15.03 -63.99 24.00
N LYS A 10 14.37 -63.77 25.17
CA LYS A 10 14.61 -62.91 26.36
C LYS A 10 14.96 -61.39 26.31
N ARG A 11 14.24 -60.66 27.20
CA ARG A 11 14.27 -59.24 27.63
C ARG A 11 15.29 -58.92 28.76
N THR A 12 15.67 -57.64 28.88
CA THR A 12 15.87 -56.84 30.13
C THR A 12 15.68 -55.32 29.84
N LYS A 13 14.60 -54.64 30.30
CA LYS A 13 14.46 -53.67 31.43
C LYS A 13 15.28 -52.37 31.31
N SER A 14 14.85 -51.13 31.63
CA SER A 14 13.59 -50.44 32.00
C SER A 14 13.93 -48.96 32.37
N SER A 15 12.89 -48.13 32.60
CA SER A 15 12.89 -46.72 33.09
C SER A 15 13.16 -45.64 32.05
N GLU A 16 12.57 -44.46 32.01
CA GLU A 16 11.38 -43.79 32.58
C GLU A 16 11.37 -42.39 31.90
N GLY A 17 10.23 -41.71 31.79
CA GLY A 17 10.22 -40.26 31.47
C GLY A 17 9.34 -39.84 30.29
N CYS A 18 8.05 -39.72 30.55
CA CYS A 18 7.09 -39.08 29.66
C CYS A 18 7.32 -37.54 29.70
N THR A 19 7.67 -36.95 28.56
CA THR A 19 7.48 -35.51 28.31
C THR A 19 6.38 -35.36 27.26
N PRO A 20 5.32 -34.57 27.52
CA PRO A 20 4.29 -34.36 26.52
C PRO A 20 4.88 -33.56 25.36
N LEU A 21 4.78 -34.11 24.15
CA LEU A 21 5.06 -33.41 22.91
C LEU A 21 4.26 -32.11 22.91
N LYS A 22 4.97 -30.98 22.89
CA LYS A 22 4.37 -29.66 22.69
C LYS A 22 3.60 -29.71 21.37
N ASN A 23 2.32 -29.41 21.43
CA ASN A 23 1.53 -29.02 20.26
C ASN A 23 2.22 -27.83 19.60
N ASP A 24 2.94 -28.07 18.52
CA ASP A 24 3.33 -27.03 17.58
C ASP A 24 2.05 -26.58 16.85
N THR A 25 1.32 -25.64 17.47
CA THR A 25 0.38 -24.81 16.75
C THR A 25 1.17 -24.03 15.72
N ALA A 26 1.21 -24.54 14.49
CA ALA A 26 1.67 -23.77 13.33
C ALA A 26 0.94 -22.43 13.36
N LYS A 27 1.70 -21.34 13.59
CA LYS A 27 1.14 -19.99 13.59
C LYS A 27 0.44 -19.79 12.26
N ARG A 28 -0.90 -19.73 12.27
CA ARG A 28 -1.70 -19.38 11.09
C ARG A 28 -1.19 -18.02 10.59
N LEU A 29 -0.48 -18.03 9.47
CA LEU A 29 0.00 -16.82 8.81
C LEU A 29 -1.23 -16.00 8.39
N LYS A 30 -1.38 -14.81 8.96
CA LYS A 30 -2.37 -13.84 8.51
C LYS A 30 -1.78 -13.10 7.31
N VAL A 31 -2.41 -13.21 6.15
CA VAL A 31 -1.94 -12.50 4.96
C VAL A 31 -2.27 -11.00 5.06
N SER A 32 -1.33 -10.15 4.64
CA SER A 32 -1.56 -8.71 4.53
C SER A 32 -0.88 -8.17 3.28
N HIS A 33 -1.56 -7.28 2.57
CA HIS A 33 -1.03 -6.57 1.40
C HIS A 33 -1.41 -5.08 1.52
N SER A 34 -0.63 -4.18 0.91
CA SER A 34 -0.92 -2.73 0.95
C SER A 34 -2.24 -2.34 0.30
N PHE A 35 -2.87 -3.26 -0.42
CA PHE A 35 -4.17 -3.07 -1.08
C PHE A 35 -5.36 -3.42 -0.17
N HIS A 36 -5.14 -4.08 0.98
CA HIS A 36 -6.24 -4.41 1.88
C HIS A 36 -6.74 -3.14 2.56
N GLY A 37 -7.97 -2.71 2.20
CA GLY A 37 -8.61 -1.56 2.81
C GLY A 37 -8.83 -1.79 4.30
N ASP A 38 -8.43 -0.82 5.12
CA ASP A 38 -8.59 -0.85 6.58
C ASP A 38 -9.36 0.37 7.12
N VAL A 39 -9.67 1.34 6.26
CA VAL A 39 -10.41 2.55 6.61
C VAL A 39 -11.92 2.31 6.46
N PRO A 40 -12.69 2.32 7.57
CA PRO A 40 -14.14 2.18 7.51
C PRO A 40 -14.79 3.39 6.85
N GLY A 41 -15.76 3.13 5.98
CA GLY A 41 -16.48 4.15 5.24
C GLY A 41 -17.91 3.75 4.93
N THR A 42 -18.60 4.68 4.28
CA THR A 42 -19.97 4.52 3.80
C THR A 42 -19.96 4.32 2.29
N VAL A 43 -20.89 3.52 1.77
CA VAL A 43 -20.96 3.19 0.34
C VAL A 43 -21.90 4.14 -0.39
N LEU A 44 -21.41 4.69 -1.50
CA LEU A 44 -22.17 5.53 -2.41
C LEU A 44 -22.24 4.88 -3.81
N THR A 45 -23.39 4.95 -4.45
CA THR A 45 -23.59 4.46 -5.84
C THR A 45 -24.19 5.55 -6.72
N LEU A 46 -23.82 5.54 -8.01
CA LEU A 46 -24.35 6.43 -9.04
C LEU A 46 -24.24 5.75 -10.41
N GLY A 47 -24.97 6.26 -11.40
CA GLY A 47 -25.08 5.69 -12.73
C GLY A 47 -26.39 4.93 -12.91
N GLN A 48 -26.40 4.00 -13.86
CA GLN A 48 -27.55 3.14 -14.14
C GLN A 48 -27.72 2.07 -13.06
N GLY A 49 -28.96 1.68 -12.83
CA GLY A 49 -29.41 0.72 -11.83
C GLY A 49 -30.45 -0.26 -12.33
N ASP A 50 -30.55 -0.44 -13.66
CA ASP A 50 -31.60 -1.22 -14.33
C ASP A 50 -31.75 -2.65 -13.78
N VAL A 51 -30.65 -3.26 -13.31
CA VAL A 51 -30.61 -4.62 -12.76
C VAL A 51 -30.20 -4.60 -11.27
N GLY A 52 -30.49 -3.49 -10.58
CA GLY A 52 -30.29 -3.38 -9.14
C GLY A 52 -28.84 -3.11 -8.70
N GLN A 53 -27.90 -2.87 -9.63
CA GLN A 53 -26.48 -2.66 -9.33
C GLN A 53 -26.17 -1.39 -8.52
N LEU A 54 -27.18 -0.52 -8.30
CA LEU A 54 -27.11 0.60 -7.37
C LEU A 54 -27.35 0.20 -5.91
N GLY A 55 -28.02 -0.93 -5.64
CA GLY A 55 -28.32 -1.39 -4.29
C GLY A 55 -29.41 -0.58 -3.57
N LEU A 56 -30.27 0.11 -4.32
CA LEU A 56 -31.28 1.04 -3.80
C LEU A 56 -32.72 0.52 -3.97
N GLY A 57 -32.89 -0.77 -4.26
CA GLY A 57 -34.17 -1.40 -4.63
C GLY A 57 -34.53 -1.19 -6.10
N THR A 58 -35.53 -1.93 -6.57
CA THR A 58 -35.95 -1.96 -7.99
C THR A 58 -36.53 -0.65 -8.50
N THR A 59 -37.03 0.21 -7.61
CA THR A 59 -37.64 1.50 -7.97
C THR A 59 -36.62 2.56 -8.41
N VAL A 60 -35.33 2.38 -8.12
CA VAL A 60 -34.28 3.36 -8.40
C VAL A 60 -33.39 2.87 -9.54
N VAL A 61 -33.80 3.15 -10.77
CA VAL A 61 -33.09 2.72 -11.99
C VAL A 61 -31.96 3.65 -12.44
N LEU A 62 -31.87 4.87 -11.89
CA LEU A 62 -30.82 5.84 -12.26
C LEU A 62 -30.50 6.78 -11.11
N ARG A 63 -29.21 7.03 -10.88
CA ARG A 63 -28.71 8.06 -9.97
C ARG A 63 -27.67 8.93 -10.66
N ARG A 64 -27.99 10.21 -10.91
CA ARG A 64 -27.04 11.18 -11.50
C ARG A 64 -26.06 11.76 -10.49
N ARG A 65 -26.31 11.56 -9.19
CA ARG A 65 -25.45 11.98 -8.09
C ARG A 65 -25.27 10.81 -7.12
N PRO A 66 -24.15 10.74 -6.40
CA PRO A 66 -23.90 9.71 -5.40
C PRO A 66 -25.09 9.54 -4.45
N GLY A 67 -25.67 8.34 -4.42
CA GLY A 67 -26.73 7.93 -3.51
C GLY A 67 -26.18 7.02 -2.43
N LEU A 68 -26.64 7.21 -1.19
CA LEU A 68 -26.24 6.40 -0.05
C LEU A 68 -26.84 4.99 -0.14
N VAL A 69 -25.98 3.96 -0.07
CA VAL A 69 -26.40 2.57 0.08
C VAL A 69 -26.37 2.19 1.56
N ASN A 70 -27.49 1.69 2.07
CA ASN A 70 -27.61 1.27 3.46
C ASN A 70 -27.08 -0.16 3.63
N LEU A 71 -25.86 -0.28 4.18
CA LEU A 71 -25.30 -1.55 4.62
C LEU A 71 -25.54 -1.76 6.13
N PRO A 72 -25.61 -3.01 6.61
CA PRO A 72 -25.71 -3.30 8.05
C PRO A 72 -24.52 -2.84 8.88
N GLU A 73 -23.38 -2.56 8.24
CA GLU A 73 -22.13 -2.10 8.85
C GLU A 73 -21.34 -1.20 7.88
N LEU A 74 -20.32 -0.51 8.39
CA LEU A 74 -19.39 0.24 7.54
C LEU A 74 -18.59 -0.69 6.64
N ALA A 75 -18.26 -0.23 5.44
CA ALA A 75 -17.44 -0.97 4.49
C ALA A 75 -15.98 -0.52 4.53
N VAL A 76 -15.04 -1.45 4.40
CA VAL A 76 -13.60 -1.17 4.23
C VAL A 76 -13.15 -1.29 2.78
N GLN A 77 -13.95 -1.95 1.93
CA GLN A 77 -13.71 -2.05 0.49
C GLN A 77 -15.03 -2.15 -0.26
N VAL A 78 -15.08 -1.57 -1.46
CA VAL A 78 -16.16 -1.74 -2.43
C VAL A 78 -15.54 -2.06 -3.79
N THR A 79 -16.13 -3.00 -4.52
CA THR A 79 -15.75 -3.32 -5.90
C THR A 79 -17.01 -3.34 -6.76
N ALA A 80 -16.97 -2.62 -7.88
CA ALA A 80 -17.99 -2.67 -8.91
C ALA A 80 -17.56 -3.70 -9.96
N GLY A 81 -18.39 -4.72 -10.18
CA GLY A 81 -18.31 -5.60 -11.33
C GLY A 81 -18.97 -4.96 -12.55
N GLY A 82 -19.25 -5.76 -13.58
CA GLY A 82 -19.93 -5.29 -14.78
C GLY A 82 -21.34 -4.79 -14.49
N MET A 83 -22.17 -5.65 -13.89
CA MET A 83 -23.58 -5.36 -13.58
C MET A 83 -23.96 -5.70 -12.13
N HIS A 84 -22.97 -5.79 -11.25
CA HIS A 84 -23.16 -6.04 -9.81
C HIS A 84 -22.11 -5.31 -8.98
N THR A 85 -22.35 -5.22 -7.68
CA THR A 85 -21.45 -4.59 -6.71
C THR A 85 -21.24 -5.52 -5.53
N ALA A 86 -20.00 -5.58 -5.03
CA ALA A 86 -19.66 -6.29 -3.81
C ALA A 86 -18.98 -5.35 -2.80
N CYS A 87 -19.38 -5.45 -1.53
CA CYS A 87 -18.90 -4.64 -0.43
C CYS A 87 -18.33 -5.53 0.68
N LEU A 88 -17.17 -5.16 1.20
CA LEU A 88 -16.52 -5.81 2.35
C LEU A 88 -16.78 -4.98 3.60
N GLY A 89 -17.51 -5.53 4.56
CA GLY A 89 -17.77 -4.91 5.86
C GLY A 89 -16.55 -4.92 6.78
N VAL A 90 -16.53 -4.04 7.78
CA VAL A 90 -15.48 -3.99 8.83
C VAL A 90 -15.34 -5.30 9.61
N SER A 91 -16.40 -6.10 9.70
CA SER A 91 -16.37 -7.43 10.33
C SER A 91 -15.79 -8.53 9.43
N GLY A 92 -15.46 -8.20 8.18
CA GLY A 92 -15.02 -9.15 7.15
C GLY A 92 -16.13 -9.93 6.47
N LYS A 93 -17.40 -9.52 6.68
CA LYS A 93 -18.57 -10.04 5.96
C LYS A 93 -18.68 -9.39 4.58
N VAL A 94 -19.27 -10.12 3.64
CA VAL A 94 -19.43 -9.69 2.25
C VAL A 94 -20.90 -9.45 1.95
N TYR A 95 -21.20 -8.30 1.35
CA TYR A 95 -22.55 -7.94 0.90
C TYR A 95 -22.55 -7.70 -0.60
N THR A 96 -23.54 -8.22 -1.31
CA THR A 96 -23.63 -8.13 -2.78
C THR A 96 -25.02 -7.69 -3.24
N PHE A 97 -25.06 -6.98 -4.37
CA PHE A 97 -26.30 -6.53 -5.04
C PHE A 97 -26.08 -6.27 -6.53
N GLY A 98 -27.12 -6.39 -7.35
CA GLY A 98 -27.09 -6.27 -8.81
C GLY A 98 -27.51 -7.55 -9.53
N CYS A 99 -27.14 -7.70 -10.80
CA CYS A 99 -27.50 -8.85 -11.62
C CYS A 99 -26.98 -10.17 -11.03
N ASN A 100 -27.85 -11.18 -10.95
CA ASN A 100 -27.52 -12.51 -10.45
C ASN A 100 -27.71 -13.66 -11.47
N ASP A 101 -27.92 -13.36 -12.75
CA ASP A 101 -28.18 -14.36 -13.79
C ASP A 101 -27.12 -15.47 -13.86
N GLU A 102 -25.85 -15.09 -13.68
CA GLU A 102 -24.71 -16.01 -13.68
C GLU A 102 -24.26 -16.41 -12.28
N GLY A 103 -24.99 -15.96 -11.24
CA GLY A 103 -24.66 -16.22 -9.85
C GLY A 103 -23.59 -15.30 -9.24
N ALA A 104 -23.34 -14.13 -9.85
CA ALA A 104 -22.27 -13.20 -9.46
C ALA A 104 -22.45 -12.63 -8.04
N LEU A 105 -23.66 -12.69 -7.47
CA LEU A 105 -23.92 -12.24 -6.09
C LEU A 105 -23.46 -13.25 -5.02
N GLY A 106 -23.29 -14.53 -5.34
CA GLY A 106 -22.82 -15.54 -4.38
C GLY A 106 -23.86 -15.91 -3.31
N ARG A 107 -25.12 -15.59 -3.56
CA ARG A 107 -26.24 -15.88 -2.67
C ARG A 107 -27.47 -16.20 -3.52
N LEU A 108 -28.36 -17.00 -2.96
CA LEU A 108 -29.64 -17.28 -3.60
C LEU A 108 -30.56 -16.07 -3.45
N THR A 109 -31.23 -15.70 -4.52
CA THR A 109 -32.20 -14.60 -4.57
C THR A 109 -33.54 -15.14 -5.05
N ALA A 110 -34.62 -14.79 -4.34
CA ALA A 110 -35.96 -15.23 -4.73
C ALA A 110 -36.56 -14.37 -5.84
N ASN A 111 -36.11 -13.13 -5.98
CA ASN A 111 -36.63 -12.14 -6.93
C ASN A 111 -35.65 -10.96 -7.11
N GLU A 112 -35.94 -10.12 -8.10
CA GLU A 112 -35.16 -8.93 -8.45
C GLU A 112 -35.06 -7.89 -7.31
N GLU A 113 -36.03 -7.85 -6.39
CA GLU A 113 -35.98 -6.91 -5.25
C GLU A 113 -34.92 -7.30 -4.22
N GLU A 114 -34.69 -8.60 -4.01
CA GLU A 114 -33.57 -9.10 -3.20
C GLU A 114 -32.22 -8.91 -3.89
N GLU A 115 -32.18 -8.94 -5.22
CA GLU A 115 -30.98 -8.66 -6.02
C GLU A 115 -30.61 -7.18 -5.98
N ALA A 116 -31.61 -6.30 -6.04
CA ALA A 116 -31.45 -4.85 -6.02
C ALA A 116 -31.14 -4.26 -4.63
N ARG A 117 -30.94 -5.09 -3.61
CA ARG A 117 -30.57 -4.68 -2.25
C ARG A 117 -29.34 -5.43 -1.76
N PRO A 118 -28.48 -4.81 -0.92
CA PRO A 118 -27.36 -5.51 -0.33
C PRO A 118 -27.82 -6.71 0.49
N GLY A 119 -27.39 -7.90 0.09
CA GLY A 119 -27.62 -9.15 0.81
C GLY A 119 -26.32 -9.80 1.24
N LEU A 120 -26.34 -10.52 2.37
CA LEU A 120 -25.17 -11.20 2.92
C LEU A 120 -24.78 -12.41 2.06
N VAL A 121 -23.48 -12.58 1.85
CA VAL A 121 -22.88 -13.79 1.26
C VAL A 121 -22.35 -14.67 2.40
N GLU A 122 -22.82 -15.91 2.46
CA GLU A 122 -22.44 -16.85 3.52
C GLU A 122 -21.05 -17.45 3.27
N ILE A 123 -20.04 -16.90 3.95
CA ILE A 123 -18.66 -17.41 3.96
C ILE A 123 -18.21 -17.54 5.42
N SER A 124 -17.77 -18.73 5.82
CA SER A 124 -17.39 -19.03 7.20
C SER A 124 -16.01 -18.47 7.61
N GLU A 125 -15.24 -17.95 6.66
CA GLU A 125 -13.91 -17.39 6.87
C GLU A 125 -13.92 -15.86 6.79
N ASN A 126 -13.01 -15.22 7.53
CA ASN A 126 -12.86 -13.77 7.54
C ASN A 126 -12.24 -13.26 6.23
N ILE A 127 -12.96 -12.42 5.49
CA ILE A 127 -12.51 -11.85 4.21
C ILE A 127 -11.70 -10.57 4.44
N VAL A 128 -10.62 -10.39 3.67
CA VAL A 128 -9.72 -9.23 3.73
C VAL A 128 -9.59 -8.48 2.39
N GLN A 129 -10.03 -9.09 1.29
CA GLN A 129 -10.03 -8.44 -0.02
C GLN A 129 -11.14 -9.02 -0.91
N LEU A 130 -11.75 -8.18 -1.73
CA LEU A 130 -12.66 -8.55 -2.82
C LEU A 130 -12.12 -8.12 -4.19
N SER A 131 -12.51 -8.84 -5.24
CA SER A 131 -12.42 -8.39 -6.63
C SER A 131 -13.63 -8.89 -7.43
N ALA A 132 -14.15 -8.07 -8.35
CA ALA A 132 -15.30 -8.42 -9.19
C ALA A 132 -15.00 -8.17 -10.67
N GLY A 133 -15.50 -9.05 -11.54
CA GLY A 133 -15.50 -8.89 -12.99
C GLY A 133 -16.89 -8.65 -13.55
N ASP A 134 -17.14 -9.03 -14.80
CA ASP A 134 -18.44 -8.85 -15.47
C ASP A 134 -19.52 -9.77 -14.88
N SER A 135 -19.15 -11.00 -14.56
CA SER A 135 -20.09 -12.04 -14.11
C SER A 135 -19.53 -12.96 -13.02
N HIS A 136 -18.39 -12.59 -12.42
CA HIS A 136 -17.77 -13.33 -11.32
C HIS A 136 -17.34 -12.40 -10.19
N THR A 137 -17.22 -12.98 -9.00
CA THR A 137 -16.68 -12.32 -7.81
C THR A 137 -15.69 -13.25 -7.11
N ALA A 138 -14.61 -12.70 -6.58
CA ALA A 138 -13.63 -13.41 -5.78
C ALA A 138 -13.40 -12.72 -4.43
N ALA A 139 -13.16 -13.51 -3.40
CA ALA A 139 -12.93 -13.10 -2.03
C ALA A 139 -11.68 -13.78 -1.47
N LEU A 140 -10.74 -12.99 -0.97
CA LEU A 140 -9.52 -13.44 -0.31
C LEU A 140 -9.74 -13.47 1.19
N THR A 141 -9.47 -14.61 1.81
CA THR A 141 -9.54 -14.77 3.27
C THR A 141 -8.26 -14.26 3.95
N ALA A 142 -8.35 -13.94 5.24
CA ALA A 142 -7.19 -13.62 6.08
C ALA A 142 -6.15 -14.75 6.17
N SER A 143 -6.52 -16.00 5.82
CA SER A 143 -5.63 -17.16 5.80
C SER A 143 -4.92 -17.37 4.45
N GLY A 144 -5.23 -16.55 3.45
CA GLY A 144 -4.65 -16.65 2.10
C GLY A 144 -5.35 -17.64 1.17
N LYS A 145 -6.51 -18.18 1.57
CA LYS A 145 -7.40 -18.94 0.68
C LYS A 145 -8.30 -18.01 -0.12
N VAL A 146 -8.71 -18.46 -1.30
CA VAL A 146 -9.61 -17.72 -2.20
C VAL A 146 -10.92 -18.47 -2.36
N TYR A 147 -12.02 -17.77 -2.16
CA TYR A 147 -13.37 -18.20 -2.57
C TYR A 147 -13.78 -17.38 -3.77
N PHE A 148 -14.53 -17.96 -4.69
CA PHE A 148 -15.02 -17.26 -5.86
C PHE A 148 -16.31 -17.90 -6.36
N TRP A 149 -17.11 -17.15 -7.12
CA TRP A 149 -18.43 -17.56 -7.59
C TRP A 149 -18.81 -16.75 -8.83
N GLY A 150 -19.92 -17.14 -9.45
CA GLY A 150 -20.41 -16.61 -10.73
C GLY A 150 -19.95 -17.47 -11.91
N ALA A 151 -19.58 -16.80 -13.00
CA ALA A 151 -19.06 -17.44 -14.21
C ALA A 151 -18.12 -16.53 -14.99
N PHE A 152 -17.21 -17.13 -15.77
CA PHE A 152 -16.47 -16.44 -16.81
C PHE A 152 -17.19 -16.54 -18.15
N ARG A 153 -17.00 -15.53 -19.00
CA ARG A 153 -17.54 -15.47 -20.37
C ARG A 153 -16.45 -15.21 -21.41
N ASP A 154 -16.70 -15.71 -22.60
CA ASP A 154 -15.97 -15.40 -23.83
C ASP A 154 -16.92 -14.73 -24.85
N ASN A 155 -16.42 -14.41 -26.05
CA ASN A 155 -17.28 -13.81 -27.09
C ASN A 155 -18.45 -14.70 -27.53
N ASN A 156 -18.43 -15.99 -27.21
CA ASN A 156 -19.47 -16.97 -27.55
C ASN A 156 -20.41 -17.27 -26.35
N GLY A 157 -20.24 -16.58 -25.21
CA GLY A 157 -21.06 -16.76 -24.00
C GLY A 157 -20.32 -17.39 -22.82
N VAL A 158 -21.07 -18.08 -21.95
CA VAL A 158 -20.54 -18.64 -20.70
C VAL A 158 -19.56 -19.79 -20.97
N ILE A 159 -18.37 -19.72 -20.36
CA ILE A 159 -17.36 -20.78 -20.43
C ILE A 159 -17.27 -21.60 -19.13
N GLY A 160 -17.92 -21.16 -18.06
CA GLY A 160 -17.93 -21.80 -16.74
C GLY A 160 -17.04 -21.06 -15.73
N LEU A 161 -16.84 -21.67 -14.56
CA LEU A 161 -16.05 -21.10 -13.47
C LEU A 161 -14.86 -22.00 -13.06
N LEU A 162 -15.14 -23.16 -12.49
CA LEU A 162 -14.16 -24.23 -12.21
C LEU A 162 -14.23 -25.33 -13.27
N GLU A 163 -15.46 -25.72 -13.59
CA GLU A 163 -15.78 -26.73 -14.59
C GLU A 163 -16.27 -26.04 -15.86
N PRO A 164 -15.93 -26.55 -17.06
CA PRO A 164 -16.43 -26.01 -18.32
C PRO A 164 -17.95 -25.93 -18.36
N LEU A 165 -18.47 -24.79 -18.83
CA LEU A 165 -19.90 -24.50 -19.04
C LEU A 165 -20.78 -24.55 -17.79
N LYS A 166 -20.17 -24.58 -16.59
CA LYS A 166 -20.89 -24.65 -15.32
C LYS A 166 -20.64 -23.40 -14.48
N THR A 167 -21.71 -22.70 -14.16
CA THR A 167 -21.71 -21.55 -13.24
C THR A 167 -21.71 -22.03 -11.79
N CYS A 168 -21.29 -21.18 -10.86
CA CYS A 168 -21.35 -21.47 -9.43
C CYS A 168 -22.04 -20.30 -8.70
N PRO A 169 -23.33 -20.40 -8.36
CA PRO A 169 -24.07 -19.29 -7.76
C PRO A 169 -23.74 -19.04 -6.28
N LEU A 170 -22.93 -19.90 -5.67
CA LEU A 170 -22.49 -19.81 -4.29
C LEU A 170 -20.96 -19.85 -4.22
N PRO A 171 -20.35 -19.27 -3.17
CA PRO A 171 -18.90 -19.28 -2.98
C PRO A 171 -18.33 -20.69 -3.01
N VAL A 172 -17.39 -20.93 -3.92
CA VAL A 172 -16.61 -22.17 -3.99
C VAL A 172 -15.15 -21.87 -3.68
N HIS A 173 -14.51 -22.78 -2.94
CA HIS A 173 -13.09 -22.66 -2.61
C HIS A 173 -12.24 -22.98 -3.85
N LEU A 174 -11.33 -22.08 -4.22
CA LEU A 174 -10.41 -22.28 -5.32
C LEU A 174 -9.25 -23.20 -4.89
N PRO A 175 -9.06 -24.38 -5.51
CA PRO A 175 -8.02 -25.32 -5.10
C PRO A 175 -6.63 -24.86 -5.60
N VAL A 176 -6.03 -23.90 -4.91
CA VAL A 176 -4.64 -23.46 -5.10
C VAL A 176 -3.81 -23.80 -3.87
N LYS A 177 -2.63 -24.40 -4.05
CA LYS A 177 -1.74 -24.79 -2.94
C LYS A 177 -0.97 -23.61 -2.34
N ALA A 178 -0.75 -22.56 -3.13
CA ALA A 178 -0.02 -21.37 -2.72
C ALA A 178 -0.87 -20.50 -1.77
N THR A 179 -0.20 -19.80 -0.86
CA THR A 179 -0.86 -18.79 -0.01
C THR A 179 -0.99 -17.49 -0.78
N ILE A 180 -2.22 -17.05 -1.04
CA ILE A 180 -2.50 -15.86 -1.85
C ILE A 180 -2.49 -14.61 -0.98
N ILE A 181 -1.88 -13.53 -1.48
CA ILE A 181 -1.79 -12.23 -0.83
C ILE A 181 -2.57 -11.13 -1.56
N LYS A 182 -2.92 -11.33 -2.84
CA LYS A 182 -3.76 -10.41 -3.61
C LYS A 182 -4.59 -11.15 -4.65
N VAL A 183 -5.86 -10.76 -4.78
CA VAL A 183 -6.72 -11.10 -5.92
C VAL A 183 -6.99 -9.86 -6.77
N ALA A 184 -7.03 -10.02 -8.10
CA ALA A 184 -7.39 -8.96 -9.04
C ALA A 184 -8.24 -9.55 -10.18
N SER A 185 -9.37 -8.91 -10.49
CA SER A 185 -10.28 -9.34 -11.54
C SER A 185 -10.26 -8.34 -12.69
N GLY A 186 -10.16 -8.82 -13.92
CA GLY A 186 -10.67 -8.08 -15.09
C GLY A 186 -12.11 -8.48 -15.38
N ASN A 187 -12.59 -8.23 -16.60
CA ASN A 187 -13.97 -8.55 -16.97
C ASN A 187 -14.25 -10.06 -16.85
N ASN A 188 -13.40 -10.88 -17.45
CA ASN A 188 -13.62 -12.34 -17.52
C ASN A 188 -12.36 -13.15 -17.18
N HIS A 189 -11.45 -12.59 -16.37
CA HIS A 189 -10.27 -13.32 -15.88
C HIS A 189 -9.96 -12.92 -14.44
N LEU A 190 -9.24 -13.80 -13.73
CA LEU A 190 -8.83 -13.65 -12.35
C LEU A 190 -7.32 -13.89 -12.23
N CYS A 191 -6.64 -12.99 -11.53
CA CYS A 191 -5.23 -13.05 -11.18
C CYS A 191 -5.07 -13.26 -9.68
N LEU A 192 -4.14 -14.14 -9.29
CA LEU A 192 -3.82 -14.46 -7.90
C LEU A 192 -2.31 -14.28 -7.69
N LEU A 193 -1.92 -13.33 -6.84
CA LEU A 193 -0.53 -13.16 -6.44
C LEU A 193 -0.29 -13.91 -5.14
N SER A 194 0.70 -14.80 -5.13
CA SER A 194 1.11 -15.55 -3.94
C SER A 194 2.14 -14.79 -3.10
N VAL A 195 2.30 -15.25 -1.85
CA VAL A 195 3.35 -14.75 -0.93
C VAL A 195 4.77 -15.00 -1.45
N ASP A 196 4.94 -16.03 -2.29
CA ASP A 196 6.23 -16.40 -2.89
C ASP A 196 6.56 -15.59 -4.15
N GLY A 197 5.64 -14.70 -4.56
CA GLY A 197 5.80 -13.88 -5.77
C GLY A 197 5.38 -14.58 -7.05
N ASP A 198 4.77 -15.77 -6.98
CA ASP A 198 4.17 -16.43 -8.15
C ASP A 198 2.81 -15.80 -8.49
N LEU A 199 2.54 -15.62 -9.78
CA LEU A 199 1.24 -15.21 -10.31
C LEU A 199 0.52 -16.41 -10.93
N PHE A 200 -0.73 -16.63 -10.53
CA PHE A 200 -1.63 -17.59 -11.16
C PHE A 200 -2.76 -16.87 -11.88
N THR A 201 -3.16 -17.37 -13.05
CA THR A 201 -4.27 -16.81 -13.84
C THR A 201 -5.26 -17.90 -14.25
N LEU A 202 -6.55 -17.52 -14.29
CA LEU A 202 -7.65 -18.35 -14.76
C LEU A 202 -8.78 -17.51 -15.36
N GLY A 203 -9.64 -18.15 -16.16
CA GLY A 203 -10.80 -17.54 -16.82
C GLY A 203 -10.65 -17.48 -18.34
N CYS A 204 -11.22 -16.47 -18.98
CA CYS A 204 -11.11 -16.27 -20.42
C CYS A 204 -9.69 -15.86 -20.82
N GLY A 205 -9.19 -16.44 -21.90
CA GLY A 205 -7.87 -16.14 -22.46
C GLY A 205 -7.88 -15.67 -23.92
N GLU A 206 -9.05 -15.39 -24.51
CA GLU A 206 -9.19 -15.09 -25.95
C GLU A 206 -8.30 -13.93 -26.43
N GLN A 207 -8.06 -12.94 -25.57
CA GLN A 207 -7.26 -11.75 -25.87
C GLN A 207 -5.84 -11.82 -25.33
N GLY A 208 -5.42 -12.96 -24.76
CA GLY A 208 -4.11 -13.14 -24.14
C GLY A 208 -4.03 -12.69 -22.67
N GLN A 209 -5.15 -12.29 -22.06
CA GLN A 209 -5.21 -11.76 -20.68
C GLN A 209 -4.85 -12.78 -19.58
N LEU A 210 -4.57 -14.04 -19.93
CA LEU A 210 -4.00 -15.03 -19.00
C LEU A 210 -2.46 -15.05 -19.00
N GLY A 211 -1.80 -14.55 -20.04
CA GLY A 211 -0.33 -14.47 -20.12
C GLY A 211 0.40 -15.82 -20.12
N ARG A 212 -0.31 -16.93 -20.31
CA ARG A 212 0.26 -18.29 -20.26
C ARG A 212 -0.32 -19.24 -21.30
N VAL A 213 -1.19 -18.73 -22.17
CA VAL A 213 -1.88 -19.53 -23.20
C VAL A 213 -1.58 -18.92 -24.57
N PRO A 214 -0.82 -19.62 -25.45
CA PRO A 214 -0.50 -19.11 -26.78
C PRO A 214 -1.75 -18.88 -27.65
N SER A 215 -1.66 -17.93 -28.59
CA SER A 215 -2.75 -17.54 -29.49
C SER A 215 -3.31 -18.68 -30.37
N CYS A 216 -2.52 -19.72 -30.64
CA CYS A 216 -2.97 -20.88 -31.41
C CYS A 216 -4.06 -21.70 -30.71
N PHE A 217 -4.15 -21.62 -29.38
CA PHE A 217 -5.19 -22.27 -28.58
C PHE A 217 -6.47 -21.45 -28.51
N THR A 218 -6.41 -20.13 -28.77
CA THR A 218 -7.57 -19.23 -28.73
C THR A 218 -8.25 -19.13 -30.10
N THR A 219 -7.46 -19.02 -31.16
CA THR A 219 -7.94 -18.88 -32.56
C THR A 219 -8.60 -20.15 -33.14
N ARG A 220 -8.29 -21.34 -32.60
CA ARG A 220 -8.84 -22.62 -33.09
C ARG A 220 -10.13 -23.04 -32.38
N GLY A 221 -10.99 -22.08 -32.08
CA GLY A 221 -12.35 -22.31 -31.58
C GLY A 221 -12.54 -22.15 -30.08
N GLY A 222 -11.74 -21.31 -29.40
CA GLY A 222 -11.95 -20.68 -28.07
C GLY A 222 -12.15 -21.58 -26.84
N ARG A 223 -12.73 -22.76 -27.01
CA ARG A 223 -13.28 -23.63 -25.96
C ARG A 223 -12.68 -25.04 -25.97
N ARG A 224 -11.76 -25.33 -26.89
CA ARG A 224 -11.00 -26.60 -26.82
C ARG A 224 -9.99 -26.50 -25.69
N GLY A 225 -10.17 -27.34 -24.66
CA GLY A 225 -9.31 -27.35 -23.48
C GLY A 225 -9.68 -26.30 -22.44
N LEU A 226 -10.94 -25.88 -22.32
CA LEU A 226 -11.42 -24.93 -21.29
C LEU A 226 -10.91 -25.27 -19.88
N GLU A 227 -10.75 -26.55 -19.56
CA GLU A 227 -10.16 -27.00 -18.29
C GLU A 227 -8.80 -26.34 -18.00
N PHE A 228 -7.94 -26.14 -19.02
CA PHE A 228 -6.65 -25.46 -18.87
C PHE A 228 -6.77 -23.95 -18.64
N PHE A 229 -7.88 -23.34 -19.07
CA PHE A 229 -8.17 -21.92 -18.89
C PHE A 229 -8.79 -21.65 -17.51
N LEU A 230 -9.69 -22.53 -17.06
CA LEU A 230 -10.42 -22.40 -15.78
C LEU A 230 -9.59 -22.84 -14.56
N GLN A 231 -8.51 -23.58 -14.76
CA GLN A 231 -7.59 -23.93 -13.68
C GLN A 231 -6.61 -22.79 -13.35
N PRO A 232 -6.33 -22.51 -12.06
CA PRO A 232 -5.33 -21.54 -11.65
C PRO A 232 -3.92 -22.07 -11.93
N LEU A 233 -3.31 -21.66 -13.03
CA LEU A 233 -1.97 -22.09 -13.41
C LEU A 233 -0.98 -20.92 -13.40
N PRO A 234 0.30 -21.18 -13.09
CA PRO A 234 1.30 -20.14 -12.96
C PRO A 234 1.63 -19.48 -14.30
N VAL A 235 1.85 -18.17 -14.28
CA VAL A 235 2.40 -17.37 -15.37
C VAL A 235 3.92 -17.39 -15.25
N ARG A 236 4.62 -17.81 -16.31
CA ARG A 236 6.09 -17.84 -16.33
C ARG A 236 6.61 -16.57 -16.97
N LEU A 237 7.43 -15.82 -16.23
CA LEU A 237 8.26 -14.77 -16.80
C LEU A 237 9.61 -15.36 -17.24
N HIS A 238 10.19 -14.79 -18.30
CA HIS A 238 11.51 -15.21 -18.81
C HIS A 238 12.67 -14.89 -17.84
N CYS A 239 12.40 -14.12 -16.80
CA CYS A 239 13.34 -13.79 -15.73
C CYS A 239 12.80 -14.28 -14.39
N THR A 240 13.69 -14.84 -13.56
CA THR A 240 13.38 -15.17 -12.16
C THR A 240 13.26 -13.88 -11.37
N THR A 241 12.07 -13.27 -11.36
CA THR A 241 11.80 -12.04 -10.64
C THR A 241 10.66 -12.26 -9.65
N PHE A 242 10.81 -11.71 -8.45
CA PHE A 242 9.73 -11.71 -7.47
C PHE A 242 8.72 -10.64 -7.88
N LEU A 243 7.45 -11.04 -8.01
CA LEU A 243 6.38 -10.11 -8.33
C LEU A 243 5.96 -9.32 -7.10
N LYS A 244 5.98 -7.99 -7.22
CA LYS A 244 5.59 -7.05 -6.17
C LYS A 244 4.09 -6.83 -6.18
N ASP A 245 3.49 -6.66 -7.37
CA ASP A 245 2.07 -6.41 -7.49
C ASP A 245 1.48 -6.83 -8.85
N VAL A 246 0.16 -7.01 -8.90
CA VAL A 246 -0.61 -7.33 -10.11
C VAL A 246 -1.88 -6.50 -10.19
N PHE A 247 -2.24 -6.05 -11.40
CA PHE A 247 -3.45 -5.28 -11.68
C PHE A 247 -4.12 -5.81 -12.94
N CYS A 248 -5.45 -5.81 -12.95
CA CYS A 248 -6.22 -6.18 -14.13
C CYS A 248 -6.83 -4.93 -14.77
N ALA A 249 -6.67 -4.82 -16.09
CA ALA A 249 -7.58 -4.09 -16.95
C ALA A 249 -8.76 -4.98 -17.34
N ALA A 250 -9.75 -4.46 -18.08
CA ALA A 250 -10.88 -5.26 -18.55
C ALA A 250 -10.44 -6.55 -19.28
N TYR A 251 -9.50 -6.41 -20.22
CA TYR A 251 -9.00 -7.49 -21.09
C TYR A 251 -7.47 -7.60 -21.11
N GLY A 252 -6.81 -7.16 -20.04
CA GLY A 252 -5.36 -7.22 -19.92
C GLY A 252 -4.90 -7.25 -18.47
N THR A 253 -3.64 -7.57 -18.26
CA THR A 253 -3.02 -7.66 -16.93
C THR A 253 -1.69 -6.91 -16.94
N PHE A 254 -1.44 -6.15 -15.89
CA PHE A 254 -0.17 -5.50 -15.59
C PHE A 254 0.47 -6.16 -14.37
N ILE A 255 1.78 -6.33 -14.42
CA ILE A 255 2.59 -6.89 -13.33
C ILE A 255 3.70 -5.90 -13.01
N ILE A 256 3.93 -5.67 -11.73
CA ILE A 256 5.07 -4.90 -11.24
C ILE A 256 6.02 -5.86 -10.52
N THR A 257 7.29 -5.91 -10.94
CA THR A 257 8.33 -6.69 -10.25
C THR A 257 8.89 -5.93 -9.05
N ARG A 258 9.67 -6.59 -8.19
CA ARG A 258 10.41 -5.89 -7.11
C ARG A 258 11.41 -4.85 -7.62
N SER A 259 11.96 -5.03 -8.82
CA SER A 259 12.81 -4.05 -9.51
C SER A 259 12.01 -2.87 -10.10
N ASN A 260 10.68 -2.87 -9.92
CA ASN A 260 9.73 -1.92 -10.51
C ASN A 260 9.63 -2.00 -12.04
N ASP A 261 10.04 -3.12 -12.64
CA ASP A 261 9.77 -3.38 -14.04
C ASP A 261 8.28 -3.65 -14.22
N VAL A 262 7.66 -2.99 -15.21
CA VAL A 262 6.28 -3.23 -15.60
C VAL A 262 6.21 -4.21 -16.77
N PHE A 263 5.55 -5.34 -16.54
CA PHE A 263 5.17 -6.29 -17.58
C PHE A 263 3.67 -6.18 -17.88
N GLY A 264 3.26 -6.54 -19.09
CA GLY A 264 1.85 -6.63 -19.45
C GLY A 264 1.55 -7.70 -20.49
N PHE A 265 0.30 -8.14 -20.49
CA PHE A 265 -0.26 -9.05 -21.48
C PHE A 265 -1.77 -8.87 -21.60
N GLY A 266 -2.33 -9.23 -22.76
CA GLY A 266 -3.74 -9.06 -23.09
C GLY A 266 -3.98 -8.20 -24.34
N LEU A 267 -5.17 -7.62 -24.41
CA LEU A 267 -5.63 -6.79 -25.52
C LEU A 267 -4.92 -5.43 -25.55
N SER A 268 -4.32 -5.07 -26.70
CA SER A 268 -3.73 -3.74 -26.95
C SER A 268 -4.19 -3.13 -28.29
N ASN A 269 -5.41 -3.41 -28.72
CA ASN A 269 -5.93 -2.92 -30.02
C ASN A 269 -6.01 -1.39 -30.16
N PHE A 270 -6.03 -0.66 -29.04
CA PHE A 270 -5.93 0.79 -28.96
C PHE A 270 -4.72 1.22 -28.11
N TYR A 271 -3.64 0.43 -28.09
CA TYR A 271 -2.39 0.75 -27.39
C TYR A 271 -2.49 0.82 -25.86
N GLN A 272 -3.57 0.31 -25.28
CA GLN A 272 -3.86 0.41 -23.84
C GLN A 272 -2.88 -0.37 -22.92
N LEU A 273 -1.95 -1.16 -23.49
CA LEU A 273 -0.84 -1.77 -22.74
C LEU A 273 0.47 -0.97 -22.82
N GLY A 274 0.51 0.15 -23.55
CA GLY A 274 1.68 1.04 -23.58
C GLY A 274 2.73 0.66 -24.62
N GLU A 275 2.29 0.18 -25.78
CA GLU A 275 3.15 -0.01 -26.96
C GLU A 275 2.42 0.52 -28.20
N MET A 276 3.17 1.11 -29.14
CA MET A 276 2.62 1.61 -30.41
C MET A 276 2.49 0.51 -31.46
N ASP A 277 2.07 -0.67 -31.02
CA ASP A 277 1.61 -1.75 -31.87
C ASP A 277 0.21 -2.18 -31.40
N SER A 278 -0.66 -2.54 -32.34
CA SER A 278 -2.02 -2.99 -32.03
C SER A 278 -2.06 -4.50 -31.74
N THR A 279 -0.96 -5.08 -31.25
CA THR A 279 -0.81 -6.52 -31.08
C THR A 279 -1.41 -6.99 -29.77
N MET A 280 -2.02 -8.17 -29.78
CA MET A 280 -2.40 -8.85 -28.54
C MET A 280 -1.20 -9.62 -27.99
N TYR A 281 -0.90 -9.44 -26.71
CA TYR A 281 0.20 -10.14 -26.06
C TYR A 281 -0.34 -11.34 -25.29
N PHE A 282 -0.05 -12.55 -25.78
CA PHE A 282 -0.46 -13.81 -25.15
C PHE A 282 0.52 -14.32 -24.09
N MET A 283 1.70 -13.68 -24.00
CA MET A 283 2.76 -13.95 -23.04
C MET A 283 3.22 -12.63 -22.43
N PRO A 284 3.75 -12.61 -21.19
CA PRO A 284 4.13 -11.37 -20.53
C PRO A 284 5.26 -10.67 -21.29
N GLN A 285 5.01 -9.42 -21.66
CA GLN A 285 6.00 -8.56 -22.31
C GLN A 285 6.49 -7.49 -21.35
N LEU A 286 7.80 -7.22 -21.38
CA LEU A 286 8.37 -6.06 -20.70
C LEU A 286 7.93 -4.81 -21.46
N LEU A 287 7.13 -3.95 -20.83
CA LEU A 287 6.52 -2.81 -21.50
C LEU A 287 7.48 -1.61 -21.51
N SER A 288 8.04 -1.31 -22.67
CA SER A 288 9.12 -0.33 -22.85
C SER A 288 8.70 1.09 -22.50
N ALA A 289 7.41 1.43 -22.69
CA ALA A 289 6.87 2.75 -22.33
C ALA A 289 6.98 3.07 -20.83
N PHE A 290 7.17 2.06 -19.97
CA PHE A 290 7.29 2.25 -18.53
C PHE A 290 8.74 2.22 -18.03
N GLN A 291 9.65 1.49 -18.69
CA GLN A 291 11.01 1.22 -18.20
C GLN A 291 11.96 2.43 -18.22
N ASN A 292 11.86 3.29 -19.24
CA ASN A 292 12.80 4.41 -19.44
C ASN A 292 12.18 5.78 -19.15
N SER A 293 11.08 5.81 -18.40
CA SER A 293 10.29 7.02 -18.16
C SER A 293 10.86 7.95 -17.08
N GLY A 294 11.87 7.49 -16.33
CA GLY A 294 12.37 8.13 -15.11
C GLY A 294 11.39 8.06 -13.93
N LYS A 295 10.30 7.31 -14.07
CA LYS A 295 9.19 7.24 -13.11
C LYS A 295 9.05 5.83 -12.55
N VAL A 296 8.59 5.75 -11.31
CA VAL A 296 8.24 4.47 -10.68
C VAL A 296 6.73 4.37 -10.61
N TYR A 297 6.14 3.57 -11.50
CA TYR A 297 4.70 3.30 -11.49
C TYR A 297 4.34 2.36 -10.34
N VAL A 298 3.26 2.68 -9.63
CA VAL A 298 2.85 1.94 -8.42
C VAL A 298 1.41 1.45 -8.47
N SER A 299 0.58 1.97 -9.37
CA SER A 299 -0.82 1.57 -9.51
C SER A 299 -1.27 1.62 -10.96
N PHE A 300 -2.10 0.65 -11.35
CA PHE A 300 -2.70 0.55 -12.68
C PHE A 300 -4.20 0.24 -12.54
N SER A 301 -5.01 0.80 -13.44
CA SER A 301 -6.41 0.43 -13.63
C SER A 301 -6.77 0.61 -15.08
N GLY A 302 -7.45 -0.37 -15.70
CA GLY A 302 -7.79 -0.30 -17.12
C GLY A 302 -9.26 -0.57 -17.40
N GLY A 303 -9.87 0.27 -18.23
CA GLY A 303 -11.18 0.02 -18.81
C GLY A 303 -11.08 -0.93 -20.00
N GLN A 304 -12.08 -0.89 -20.88
CA GLN A 304 -12.12 -1.77 -22.06
C GLN A 304 -10.97 -1.50 -23.04
N HIS A 305 -10.63 -0.23 -23.24
CA HIS A 305 -9.68 0.22 -24.26
C HIS A 305 -8.76 1.36 -23.78
N HIS A 306 -8.66 1.61 -22.48
CA HIS A 306 -7.79 2.64 -21.92
C HIS A 306 -7.25 2.21 -20.56
N THR A 307 -6.12 2.78 -20.16
CA THR A 307 -5.45 2.50 -18.90
C THR A 307 -5.10 3.81 -18.21
N LEU A 308 -5.41 3.90 -16.92
CA LEU A 308 -4.83 4.86 -16.00
C LEU A 308 -3.68 4.19 -15.24
N CYS A 309 -2.59 4.91 -15.05
CA CYS A 309 -1.54 4.53 -14.13
C CYS A 309 -1.13 5.72 -13.26
N MET A 310 -0.57 5.41 -12.09
CA MET A 310 -0.12 6.40 -11.13
C MET A 310 1.32 6.10 -10.74
N ASP A 311 2.15 7.13 -10.68
CA ASP A 311 3.52 7.01 -10.19
C ASP A 311 3.61 7.13 -8.66
N SER A 312 4.79 6.84 -8.12
CA SER A 312 5.06 6.92 -6.68
C SER A 312 4.95 8.33 -6.10
N GLU A 313 4.92 9.37 -6.94
CA GLU A 313 4.81 10.76 -6.52
C GLU A 313 3.35 11.26 -6.49
N GLY A 314 2.41 10.42 -6.95
CA GLY A 314 0.99 10.68 -7.02
C GLY A 314 0.53 11.34 -8.32
N PHE A 315 1.36 11.41 -9.35
CA PHE A 315 0.92 11.90 -10.66
C PHE A 315 0.16 10.82 -11.42
N VAL A 316 -0.91 11.21 -12.08
CA VAL A 316 -1.80 10.32 -12.84
C VAL A 316 -1.48 10.45 -14.33
N TYR A 317 -1.33 9.30 -14.98
CA TYR A 317 -1.10 9.20 -16.41
C TYR A 317 -2.21 8.36 -17.04
N SER A 318 -2.50 8.63 -18.31
CA SER A 318 -3.46 7.88 -19.10
C SER A 318 -2.86 7.47 -20.44
N LEU A 319 -3.32 6.34 -20.96
CA LEU A 319 -2.99 5.86 -22.30
C LEU A 319 -4.13 4.99 -22.84
N GLY A 320 -4.08 4.73 -24.15
CA GLY A 320 -5.06 3.94 -24.86
C GLY A 320 -5.97 4.78 -25.75
N ARG A 321 -7.24 4.36 -25.90
CA ARG A 321 -8.25 5.02 -26.72
C ARG A 321 -8.68 6.38 -26.15
N ALA A 322 -8.75 7.43 -26.96
CA ALA A 322 -9.16 8.77 -26.54
C ALA A 322 -10.67 9.04 -26.60
N HIS A 323 -11.42 8.23 -27.35
CA HIS A 323 -12.84 8.45 -27.59
C HIS A 323 -13.66 8.66 -26.30
N TYR A 324 -14.64 9.58 -26.35
CA TYR A 324 -15.46 10.01 -25.21
C TYR A 324 -14.68 10.70 -24.08
N GLY A 325 -13.45 11.15 -24.32
CA GLY A 325 -12.65 11.89 -23.34
C GLY A 325 -12.11 11.01 -22.21
N ARG A 326 -12.12 9.68 -22.35
CA ARG A 326 -11.75 8.73 -21.29
C ARG A 326 -10.30 8.86 -20.78
N LEU A 327 -9.43 9.51 -21.54
CA LEU A 327 -8.05 9.80 -21.13
C LEU A 327 -7.93 11.08 -20.28
N GLY A 328 -8.89 11.99 -20.37
CA GLY A 328 -8.82 13.27 -19.65
C GLY A 328 -7.72 14.22 -20.15
N LEU A 329 -7.20 14.03 -21.37
CA LEU A 329 -6.11 14.84 -21.95
C LEU A 329 -6.58 16.08 -22.71
N GLY A 330 -7.87 16.44 -22.62
CA GLY A 330 -8.49 17.54 -23.36
C GLY A 330 -9.34 17.08 -24.55
N THR A 331 -9.94 18.05 -25.25
CA THR A 331 -10.92 17.81 -26.32
C THR A 331 -10.32 17.22 -27.59
N ASP A 332 -9.05 17.52 -27.88
CA ASP A 332 -8.37 17.11 -29.12
C ASP A 332 -7.45 15.89 -28.91
N ALA A 333 -7.65 15.17 -27.81
CA ALA A 333 -6.87 13.99 -27.45
C ALA A 333 -6.98 12.91 -28.53
N LYS A 334 -5.84 12.28 -28.87
CA LYS A 334 -5.76 11.13 -29.78
C LYS A 334 -5.42 9.88 -29.00
N ASP A 335 -5.53 8.73 -29.65
CA ASP A 335 -5.12 7.47 -29.02
C ASP A 335 -3.61 7.51 -28.70
N GLU A 336 -3.26 7.13 -27.48
CA GLU A 336 -1.91 7.27 -26.92
C GLU A 336 -1.33 5.90 -26.58
N GLY A 337 -0.18 5.56 -27.18
CA GLY A 337 0.55 4.33 -26.86
C GLY A 337 1.58 4.47 -25.76
N LYS A 338 1.67 5.64 -25.12
CA LYS A 338 2.58 5.90 -24.00
C LYS A 338 1.82 6.63 -22.89
N PRO A 339 2.19 6.44 -21.62
CA PRO A 339 1.57 7.16 -20.51
C PRO A 339 1.71 8.69 -20.68
N GLN A 340 0.58 9.38 -20.83
CA GLN A 340 0.51 10.84 -20.88
C GLN A 340 0.02 11.39 -19.55
N LEU A 341 0.69 12.42 -19.04
CA LEU A 341 0.30 13.07 -17.80
C LEU A 341 -1.10 13.69 -17.96
N VAL A 342 -2.02 13.34 -17.07
CA VAL A 342 -3.36 13.93 -17.06
C VAL A 342 -3.27 15.32 -16.43
N PRO A 343 -3.62 16.40 -17.16
CA PRO A 343 -3.55 17.76 -16.63
C PRO A 343 -4.58 17.99 -15.52
N ASP A 344 -4.33 18.99 -14.68
CA ASP A 344 -5.27 19.50 -13.67
C ASP A 344 -5.74 18.48 -12.61
N VAL A 345 -5.10 17.32 -12.52
CA VAL A 345 -5.29 16.34 -11.44
C VAL A 345 -4.22 16.58 -10.37
N GLY A 346 -4.65 16.96 -9.16
CA GLY A 346 -3.76 17.04 -8.00
C GLY A 346 -3.18 15.66 -7.64
N LYS A 347 -2.25 15.62 -6.68
CA LYS A 347 -1.62 14.34 -6.27
C LYS A 347 -2.68 13.30 -5.86
N ALA A 348 -2.73 12.22 -6.62
CA ALA A 348 -3.64 11.11 -6.40
C ALA A 348 -3.09 10.12 -5.38
N VAL A 349 -4.01 9.47 -4.67
CA VAL A 349 -3.75 8.33 -3.80
C VAL A 349 -4.28 7.03 -4.40
N ALA A 350 -5.23 7.13 -5.34
CA ALA A 350 -5.77 5.99 -6.06
C ALA A 350 -6.31 6.40 -7.43
N VAL A 351 -6.28 5.46 -8.37
CA VAL A 351 -6.87 5.59 -9.72
C VAL A 351 -7.77 4.39 -9.99
N ALA A 352 -8.86 4.61 -10.72
CA ALA A 352 -9.80 3.56 -11.09
C ALA A 352 -10.42 3.85 -12.47
N CYS A 353 -10.64 2.79 -13.24
CA CYS A 353 -11.34 2.84 -14.52
C CYS A 353 -12.66 2.08 -14.42
N GLY A 354 -13.71 2.64 -15.02
CA GLY A 354 -14.87 1.87 -15.45
C GLY A 354 -14.70 1.40 -16.90
N SER A 355 -15.76 0.92 -17.55
CA SER A 355 -15.67 0.40 -18.93
C SER A 355 -15.14 1.44 -19.93
N SER A 356 -15.60 2.69 -19.82
CA SER A 356 -15.19 3.82 -20.68
C SER A 356 -15.09 5.15 -19.92
N VAL A 357 -14.81 5.09 -18.61
CA VAL A 357 -14.68 6.25 -17.72
C VAL A 357 -13.46 6.11 -16.82
N SER A 358 -13.01 7.23 -16.27
CA SER A 358 -11.75 7.35 -15.53
C SER A 358 -11.96 8.16 -14.26
N TYR A 359 -11.40 7.69 -13.16
CA TYR A 359 -11.50 8.31 -11.84
C TYR A 359 -10.12 8.39 -11.18
N ALA A 360 -9.84 9.51 -10.51
CA ALA A 360 -8.70 9.69 -9.63
C ALA A 360 -9.18 10.22 -8.28
N ILE A 361 -8.66 9.65 -7.20
CA ILE A 361 -8.91 10.12 -5.84
C ILE A 361 -7.70 10.92 -5.40
N THR A 362 -7.86 12.22 -5.22
CA THR A 362 -6.78 13.12 -4.80
C THR A 362 -6.68 13.23 -3.29
N GLN A 363 -5.47 13.50 -2.80
CA GLN A 363 -5.29 13.91 -1.41
C GLN A 363 -5.72 15.37 -1.29
N GLU A 364 -6.70 15.68 -0.43
CA GLU A 364 -7.01 17.08 -0.11
C GLU A 364 -5.77 17.74 0.53
N VAL A 365 -5.16 18.68 -0.18
CA VAL A 365 -4.15 19.60 0.36
C VAL A 365 -4.89 20.84 0.83
N ASN A 366 -4.74 21.19 2.10
CA ASN A 366 -5.33 22.40 2.66
C ASN A 366 -4.79 23.63 1.92
N ASN A 367 -5.67 24.53 1.45
CA ASN A 367 -5.25 25.71 0.71
C ASN A 367 -4.48 26.68 1.65
N PRO A 368 -3.20 27.00 1.36
CA PRO A 368 -2.42 27.92 2.17
C PRO A 368 -2.84 29.39 1.98
N LEU A 369 -3.60 29.71 0.93
CA LEU A 369 -4.05 31.07 0.65
C LEU A 369 -5.04 31.58 1.71
N PRO A 370 -4.91 32.85 2.14
CA PRO A 370 -5.77 33.42 3.17
C PRO A 370 -7.25 33.40 2.77
N CYS A 371 -8.07 32.61 3.46
CA CYS A 371 -9.51 32.57 3.28
C CYS A 371 -10.23 33.36 4.38
N ASN A 372 -11.57 33.44 4.32
CA ASN A 372 -12.39 33.97 5.42
C ASN A 372 -12.28 33.07 6.67
N LEU A 373 -12.58 33.64 7.85
CA LEU A 373 -12.39 32.95 9.14
C LEU A 373 -13.17 31.63 9.25
N LYS A 374 -14.35 31.52 8.62
CA LYS A 374 -15.15 30.28 8.59
C LYS A 374 -14.40 29.14 7.88
N SER A 375 -13.82 29.42 6.72
CA SER A 375 -13.02 28.43 5.98
C SER A 375 -11.75 28.08 6.74
N GLU A 376 -11.09 29.06 7.37
CA GLU A 376 -9.90 28.85 8.19
C GLU A 376 -10.19 27.96 9.43
N ALA A 377 -11.35 28.14 10.08
CA ALA A 377 -11.76 27.30 11.21
C ALA A 377 -11.99 25.84 10.81
N ARG A 378 -12.67 25.60 9.67
CA ARG A 378 -12.85 24.25 9.11
C ARG A 378 -11.52 23.61 8.72
N LYS A 379 -10.64 24.37 8.06
CA LYS A 379 -9.28 23.95 7.69
C LYS A 379 -8.50 23.53 8.94
N ALA A 380 -8.53 24.34 9.99
CA ALA A 380 -7.86 24.03 11.25
C ALA A 380 -8.40 22.78 11.94
N ALA A 381 -9.71 22.53 11.90
CA ALA A 381 -10.31 21.30 12.42
C ALA A 381 -9.78 20.06 11.68
N LYS A 382 -9.74 20.10 10.34
CA LYS A 382 -9.16 19.04 9.50
C LYS A 382 -7.68 18.80 9.80
N ILE A 383 -6.89 19.87 9.93
CA ILE A 383 -5.46 19.77 10.25
C ILE A 383 -5.29 19.08 11.61
N LEU A 384 -5.97 19.53 12.66
CA LEU A 384 -5.87 18.89 13.98
C LEU A 384 -6.24 17.41 13.94
N GLN A 385 -7.29 17.04 13.20
CA GLN A 385 -7.68 15.66 12.99
C GLN A 385 -6.55 14.84 12.34
N GLN A 386 -5.94 15.36 11.27
CA GLN A 386 -4.84 14.70 10.56
C GLN A 386 -3.55 14.51 11.38
N PHE A 387 -3.31 15.33 12.41
CA PHE A 387 -2.17 15.19 13.31
C PHE A 387 -2.41 14.20 14.47
N THR A 388 -3.64 13.74 14.65
CA THR A 388 -4.09 13.06 15.88
C THR A 388 -4.86 11.75 15.64
N GLU A 389 -5.36 11.51 14.43
CA GLU A 389 -5.94 10.24 14.02
C GLU A 389 -4.87 9.26 13.56
N ILE A 390 -5.10 7.97 13.84
CA ILE A 390 -4.25 6.86 13.42
C ILE A 390 -4.53 6.65 11.93
N THR A 391 -3.76 7.27 11.05
CA THR A 391 -4.01 7.07 9.61
C THR A 391 -3.44 5.77 9.07
N ASP A 392 -2.55 5.06 9.75
CA ASP A 392 -2.00 3.81 9.21
C ASP A 392 -1.60 2.86 10.34
N GLY A 393 -2.08 1.60 10.29
CA GLY A 393 -1.82 0.55 11.27
C GLY A 393 -0.36 0.04 11.35
N ARG A 394 0.65 0.90 11.19
CA ARG A 394 2.09 0.57 11.28
C ARG A 394 2.81 1.40 12.36
N GLY A 395 2.76 0.98 13.62
CA GLY A 395 3.65 1.48 14.69
C GLY A 395 3.27 2.85 15.32
N PRO A 396 3.90 3.24 16.46
CA PRO A 396 3.42 4.35 17.30
C PRO A 396 3.75 5.69 16.63
N ASP A 397 3.02 6.78 16.77
CA ASP A 397 1.84 7.18 17.53
C ASP A 397 1.31 8.44 16.82
N LYS A 398 0.15 8.95 17.23
CA LYS A 398 -0.32 10.32 16.93
C LYS A 398 0.86 11.30 16.90
N ILE A 399 1.02 12.07 15.82
CA ILE A 399 2.13 13.03 15.66
C ILE A 399 2.17 13.98 16.85
N ILE A 400 0.98 14.38 17.34
CA ILE A 400 0.82 15.14 18.58
C ILE A 400 0.09 14.27 19.61
N PRO A 401 0.76 13.89 20.71
CA PRO A 401 0.10 13.22 21.81
C PRO A 401 -1.11 14.03 22.34
N PRO A 402 -2.29 13.41 22.54
CA PRO A 402 -3.52 14.09 22.97
C PRO A 402 -3.37 14.94 24.24
N HIS A 403 -2.50 14.50 25.16
CA HIS A 403 -2.25 15.20 26.41
C HIS A 403 -1.45 16.50 26.24
N ILE A 404 -0.73 16.68 25.12
CA ILE A 404 -0.04 17.94 24.80
C ILE A 404 -1.07 18.98 24.38
N ILE A 405 -2.00 18.61 23.50
CA ILE A 405 -3.09 19.48 23.07
C ILE A 405 -4.00 19.83 24.26
N GLY A 406 -4.39 18.84 25.07
CA GLY A 406 -5.27 19.05 26.23
C GLY A 406 -4.66 19.90 27.36
N ARG A 407 -3.34 20.16 27.35
CA ARG A 407 -2.66 21.03 28.32
C ARG A 407 -2.20 22.36 27.74
N ALA A 408 -2.39 22.57 26.44
CA ALA A 408 -2.01 23.81 25.78
C ALA A 408 -2.81 24.99 26.36
N LYS A 409 -2.16 26.14 26.49
CA LYS A 409 -2.82 27.42 26.81
C LYS A 409 -3.35 28.12 25.56
N GLY A 410 -2.87 27.72 24.39
CA GLY A 410 -3.41 28.09 23.09
C GLY A 410 -2.82 27.23 21.97
N LEU A 411 -3.42 27.33 20.79
CA LEU A 411 -2.98 26.63 19.59
C LEU A 411 -2.99 27.61 18.42
N ALA A 412 -1.92 27.65 17.64
CA ALA A 412 -1.94 28.26 16.32
C ALA A 412 -1.85 27.17 15.25
N ILE A 413 -2.80 27.14 14.32
CA ILE A 413 -2.96 26.08 13.32
C ILE A 413 -2.97 26.75 11.96
N LEU A 414 -2.00 26.40 11.11
CA LEU A 414 -1.67 27.13 9.88
C LEU A 414 -1.40 26.17 8.73
N SER A 415 -1.80 26.55 7.52
CA SER A 415 -1.28 25.94 6.29
C SER A 415 -0.33 26.93 5.63
N VAL A 416 0.84 26.44 5.24
CA VAL A 416 1.94 27.29 4.78
C VAL A 416 2.49 26.77 3.47
N PHE A 417 2.64 27.66 2.50
CA PHE A 417 3.34 27.42 1.25
C PHE A 417 4.76 27.95 1.36
N LYS A 418 5.72 27.15 0.90
CA LYS A 418 7.12 27.50 0.75
C LYS A 418 7.53 27.23 -0.70
N VAL A 419 8.20 28.19 -1.31
CA VAL A 419 8.79 28.07 -2.65
C VAL A 419 10.17 28.67 -2.63
N GLY A 420 11.13 28.08 -3.32
CA GLY A 420 12.44 28.69 -3.42
C GLY A 420 13.35 28.11 -4.48
N PHE A 421 14.23 28.97 -4.98
CA PHE A 421 15.43 28.66 -5.74
C PHE A 421 16.50 29.65 -5.32
N LEU A 422 17.46 29.24 -4.49
CA LEU A 422 18.46 30.08 -3.80
C LEU A 422 17.88 31.08 -2.77
N VAL A 423 16.79 31.74 -3.12
CA VAL A 423 15.94 32.56 -2.25
C VAL A 423 14.67 31.79 -1.98
N THR A 424 14.29 31.65 -0.71
CA THR A 424 13.04 31.01 -0.29
C THR A 424 12.04 32.04 0.17
N ALA A 425 10.79 31.87 -0.25
CA ALA A 425 9.65 32.64 0.20
C ALA A 425 8.64 31.70 0.86
N ARG A 426 8.15 32.11 2.03
CA ARG A 426 7.16 31.38 2.81
C ARG A 426 5.95 32.26 3.07
N ALA A 427 4.76 31.76 2.79
CA ALA A 427 3.52 32.47 3.06
C ALA A 427 2.41 31.49 3.43
N GLY A 428 1.57 31.86 4.38
CA GLY A 428 0.49 30.98 4.82
C GLY A 428 -0.54 31.67 5.68
N SER A 429 -1.58 30.92 6.02
CA SER A 429 -2.72 31.42 6.76
C SER A 429 -3.33 30.35 7.64
N GLY A 430 -3.97 30.80 8.72
CA GLY A 430 -4.62 29.93 9.67
C GLY A 430 -5.32 30.70 10.77
N ILE A 431 -5.47 30.04 11.92
CA ILE A 431 -6.11 30.61 13.11
C ILE A 431 -5.27 30.40 14.35
N VAL A 432 -5.55 31.21 15.37
CA VAL A 432 -5.12 31.00 16.75
C VAL A 432 -6.35 30.94 17.66
N VAL A 433 -6.34 30.02 18.62
CA VAL A 433 -7.34 29.87 19.69
C VAL A 433 -6.64 29.78 21.04
N ALA A 434 -7.25 30.35 22.07
CA ALA A 434 -6.76 30.31 23.44
C ALA A 434 -7.64 29.40 24.31
N GLN A 435 -7.02 28.67 25.22
CA GLN A 435 -7.73 27.90 26.24
C GLN A 435 -8.09 28.84 27.39
N LEU A 436 -9.39 29.02 27.61
CA LEU A 436 -9.96 29.72 28.76
C LEU A 436 -10.40 28.69 29.82
N ASP A 437 -10.78 29.16 31.01
CA ASP A 437 -11.18 28.30 32.13
C ASP A 437 -12.46 27.50 31.80
N GLY A 438 -12.28 26.34 31.18
CA GLY A 438 -13.34 25.39 30.84
C GLY A 438 -13.80 25.38 29.37
N TYR A 439 -13.36 26.33 28.53
CA TYR A 439 -13.72 26.38 27.11
C TYR A 439 -12.64 27.05 26.25
N TRP A 440 -12.76 26.96 24.93
CA TRP A 440 -11.83 27.62 23.99
C TRP A 440 -12.37 28.97 23.54
N SER A 441 -11.50 29.96 23.42
CA SER A 441 -11.84 31.28 22.88
C SER A 441 -12.36 31.20 21.45
N ALA A 442 -13.02 32.27 20.99
CA ALA A 442 -13.29 32.44 19.57
C ALA A 442 -11.96 32.43 18.75
N PRO A 443 -11.96 31.92 17.50
CA PRO A 443 -10.75 31.88 16.68
C PRO A 443 -10.37 33.27 16.16
N SER A 444 -9.08 33.57 16.13
CA SER A 444 -8.55 34.76 15.47
C SER A 444 -7.74 34.35 14.24
N ALA A 445 -8.00 34.98 13.09
CA ALA A 445 -7.22 34.77 11.88
C ALA A 445 -5.79 35.30 12.04
N VAL A 446 -4.83 34.50 11.61
CA VAL A 446 -3.40 34.83 11.60
C VAL A 446 -2.78 34.46 10.26
N GLY A 447 -1.69 35.12 9.93
CA GLY A 447 -0.87 34.85 8.75
C GLY A 447 0.56 34.57 9.14
N ILE A 448 1.28 33.85 8.28
CA ILE A 448 2.72 33.67 8.36
C ILE A 448 3.34 34.19 7.07
N ALA A 449 4.43 34.93 7.19
CA ALA A 449 5.25 35.34 6.07
C ALA A 449 6.72 35.21 6.46
N GLY A 450 7.56 34.82 5.52
CA GLY A 450 8.98 34.64 5.74
C GLY A 450 9.78 34.68 4.46
N LEU A 451 11.03 35.07 4.59
CA LEU A 451 12.04 35.02 3.54
C LEU A 451 13.27 34.31 4.10
N GLY A 452 13.91 33.52 3.25
CA GLY A 452 15.12 32.81 3.58
C GLY A 452 16.09 32.76 2.41
N GLY A 453 17.28 32.24 2.69
CA GLY A 453 18.33 32.03 1.70
C GLY A 453 19.06 30.72 2.00
N GLY A 454 19.40 29.98 0.94
CA GLY A 454 20.08 28.69 1.08
C GLY A 454 20.27 27.96 -0.25
N PHE A 455 21.03 26.86 -0.22
CA PHE A 455 21.15 25.96 -1.37
C PHE A 455 19.90 25.08 -1.45
N GLU A 456 18.79 25.69 -1.84
CA GLU A 456 17.48 25.03 -1.89
C GLU A 456 16.78 25.25 -3.22
N ILE A 457 16.09 24.21 -3.69
CA ILE A 457 15.16 24.27 -4.82
C ILE A 457 13.91 23.45 -4.53
N GLY A 458 12.74 24.04 -4.76
CA GLY A 458 11.49 23.30 -4.73
C GLY A 458 10.27 24.11 -4.32
N PHE A 459 9.17 23.38 -4.13
CA PHE A 459 7.95 23.88 -3.54
C PHE A 459 7.44 22.89 -2.48
N GLU A 460 6.88 23.42 -1.40
CA GLU A 460 6.35 22.66 -0.28
C GLU A 460 5.07 23.32 0.25
N VAL A 461 4.07 22.50 0.58
CA VAL A 461 2.94 22.91 1.42
C VAL A 461 3.04 22.16 2.75
N SER A 462 3.06 22.89 3.85
CA SER A 462 3.16 22.31 5.20
C SER A 462 2.01 22.78 6.07
N ASP A 463 1.35 21.82 6.73
CA ASP A 463 0.42 22.11 7.81
C ASP A 463 1.20 22.18 9.13
N LEU A 464 0.98 23.23 9.92
CA LEU A 464 1.62 23.48 11.21
C LEU A 464 0.60 23.48 12.33
N VAL A 465 0.96 22.86 13.45
CA VAL A 465 0.27 23.01 14.74
C VAL A 465 1.30 23.48 15.76
N ILE A 466 1.17 24.74 16.17
CA ILE A 466 2.03 25.40 17.14
C ILE A 466 1.35 25.37 18.50
N ILE A 467 1.98 24.68 19.45
CA ILE A 467 1.49 24.53 20.82
C ILE A 467 1.97 25.71 21.67
N LEU A 468 1.03 26.51 22.17
CA LEU A 468 1.29 27.63 23.07
C LEU A 468 1.13 27.14 24.52
N ASN A 469 2.23 26.79 25.18
CA ASN A 469 2.18 26.17 26.52
C ASN A 469 2.05 27.17 27.69
N THR A 470 2.15 28.47 27.44
CA THR A 470 2.07 29.50 28.50
C THR A 470 1.16 30.63 28.10
N GLN A 471 0.58 31.33 29.08
CA GLN A 471 -0.25 32.49 28.82
C GLN A 471 0.51 33.60 28.10
N LYS A 472 1.80 33.80 28.43
CA LYS A 472 2.69 34.74 27.75
C LYS A 472 2.86 34.44 26.25
N ALA A 473 2.83 33.16 25.86
CA ALA A 473 2.88 32.78 24.45
C ALA A 473 1.58 33.15 23.71
N VAL A 474 0.43 33.06 24.38
CA VAL A 474 -0.86 33.52 23.84
C VAL A 474 -0.89 35.04 23.75
N GLU A 475 -0.41 35.75 24.78
CA GLU A 475 -0.30 37.21 24.82
C GLU A 475 0.64 37.77 23.73
N ALA A 476 1.65 37.02 23.29
CA ALA A 476 2.47 37.41 22.16
C ALA A 476 1.65 37.61 20.87
N PHE A 477 0.53 36.88 20.72
CA PHE A 477 -0.41 37.06 19.60
C PHE A 477 -1.42 38.19 19.83
N THR A 478 -1.52 38.79 21.03
CA THR A 478 -2.45 39.89 21.31
C THR A 478 -1.79 41.27 21.19
N CYS A 479 -0.49 41.38 21.47
CA CYS A 479 0.25 42.64 21.56
C CYS A 479 0.46 43.40 20.22
N GLY A 480 0.01 42.85 19.08
CA GLY A 480 0.04 43.54 17.79
C GLY A 480 1.43 43.70 17.16
N SER A 481 2.48 43.21 17.82
CA SER A 481 3.83 43.06 17.27
C SER A 481 3.96 41.75 16.49
N ASN A 482 4.67 41.76 15.37
CA ASN A 482 5.00 40.55 14.62
C ASN A 482 5.76 39.57 15.53
N VAL A 483 5.27 38.33 15.66
CA VAL A 483 5.95 37.29 16.44
C VAL A 483 6.97 36.64 15.51
N THR A 484 8.25 36.91 15.71
CA THR A 484 9.33 36.29 14.94
C THR A 484 9.59 34.87 15.45
N LEU A 485 9.45 33.87 14.58
CA LEU A 485 10.11 32.58 14.75
C LEU A 485 11.55 32.75 14.27
N GLY A 486 12.52 32.63 15.19
CA GLY A 486 13.94 32.86 14.93
C GLY A 486 14.54 31.99 13.80
N GLY A 487 15.65 32.48 13.22
CA GLY A 487 16.30 31.89 12.05
C GLY A 487 16.80 30.47 12.26
N ASN A 488 16.16 29.50 11.62
CA ASN A 488 16.48 28.08 11.74
C ASN A 488 16.95 27.47 10.42
N LEU A 489 17.86 26.49 10.53
CA LEU A 489 18.35 25.64 9.47
C LEU A 489 17.32 24.51 9.23
N THR A 490 16.53 24.56 8.16
CA THR A 490 15.61 23.45 7.81
C THR A 490 16.28 22.51 6.82
N VAL A 491 16.40 21.23 7.16
CA VAL A 491 16.79 20.16 6.22
C VAL A 491 15.53 19.37 5.87
N SER A 492 14.99 19.58 4.67
CA SER A 492 13.81 18.84 4.20
C SER A 492 14.25 17.61 3.39
N ILE A 493 13.99 16.41 3.91
CA ILE A 493 14.12 15.13 3.19
C ILE A 493 12.87 14.27 3.48
N GLY A 494 11.92 14.23 2.54
CA GLY A 494 10.78 13.29 2.58
C GLY A 494 9.63 13.61 3.57
N PRO A 495 8.51 12.85 3.52
CA PRO A 495 7.18 13.33 3.91
C PRO A 495 6.88 13.36 5.43
N LEU A 496 7.83 13.01 6.29
CA LEU A 496 7.63 12.95 7.74
C LEU A 496 8.89 13.47 8.47
N GLY A 497 8.91 14.75 8.81
CA GLY A 497 9.98 15.39 9.57
C GLY A 497 9.49 15.98 10.89
N ARG A 498 10.24 15.77 11.97
CA ARG A 498 10.12 16.58 13.21
C ARG A 498 11.10 17.75 13.09
N ALA A 499 10.60 18.96 12.92
CA ALA A 499 11.42 20.15 13.11
C ALA A 499 11.51 20.43 14.62
N VAL A 500 12.71 20.28 15.20
CA VAL A 500 12.99 20.75 16.57
C VAL A 500 13.36 22.22 16.46
N GLU A 501 12.41 23.13 16.73
CA GLU A 501 12.69 24.55 16.87
C GLU A 501 13.36 24.78 18.24
N ALA A 502 14.69 24.93 18.25
CA ALA A 502 15.44 25.37 19.42
C ALA A 502 15.67 26.88 19.28
N ASP A 503 14.89 27.69 20.01
CA ASP A 503 15.00 29.14 19.95
C ASP A 503 16.30 29.64 20.62
N VAL A 504 17.12 30.36 19.86
CA VAL A 504 18.23 31.19 20.35
C VAL A 504 18.12 32.57 19.69
N ALA A 505 17.25 33.44 20.22
CA ALA A 505 17.43 34.89 20.14
C ALA A 505 16.72 35.64 21.27
N MET A 506 17.38 36.67 21.78
CA MET A 506 17.14 37.33 23.07
C MET A 506 15.77 38.03 23.23
N ARG A 507 14.94 37.51 24.14
CA ARG A 507 14.26 38.23 25.27
C ARG A 507 13.23 37.30 25.91
N ARG A 508 13.61 36.57 26.97
CA ARG A 508 12.74 35.79 27.90
C ARG A 508 11.28 35.56 27.44
N THR A 509 11.04 34.68 26.47
CA THR A 509 9.68 34.25 26.10
C THR A 509 9.58 32.74 25.89
N ALA A 510 8.37 32.24 26.01
CA ALA A 510 8.02 30.89 26.43
C ALA A 510 8.27 29.77 25.41
N ALA A 511 8.56 28.56 25.91
CA ALA A 511 8.70 27.36 25.08
C ALA A 511 7.42 27.07 24.27
N MET A 512 7.48 27.30 22.96
CA MET A 512 6.49 26.88 21.97
C MET A 512 7.03 25.64 21.25
N PHE A 513 6.14 24.72 20.88
CA PHE A 513 6.51 23.54 20.08
C PHE A 513 5.70 23.53 18.78
N THR A 514 6.38 23.45 17.65
CA THR A 514 5.75 23.38 16.33
C THR A 514 5.79 21.95 15.81
N TYR A 515 4.63 21.41 15.49
CA TYR A 515 4.50 20.15 14.76
C TYR A 515 4.19 20.46 13.31
N CYS A 516 4.91 19.82 12.39
CA CYS A 516 4.81 20.07 10.96
C CYS A 516 4.48 18.78 10.22
N ARG A 517 3.61 18.88 9.22
CA ARG A 517 3.33 17.83 8.25
C ARG A 517 3.48 18.43 6.86
N SER A 518 4.62 18.18 6.26
CA SER A 518 5.04 18.72 4.97
C SER A 518 4.65 17.82 3.80
N ARG A 519 4.28 18.43 2.67
CA ARG A 519 3.96 17.76 1.40
C ARG A 519 4.59 18.56 0.26
N GLY A 520 5.53 17.98 -0.48
CA GLY A 520 6.21 18.68 -1.58
C GLY A 520 7.54 18.03 -1.98
N LEU A 521 8.11 18.49 -3.09
CA LEU A 521 9.48 18.17 -3.51
C LEU A 521 10.34 19.36 -3.15
N PHE A 522 11.05 19.23 -2.04
CA PHE A 522 11.87 20.30 -1.51
C PHE A 522 13.18 19.70 -1.01
N ALA A 523 14.30 20.10 -1.62
CA ALA A 523 15.61 19.57 -1.31
C ALA A 523 16.58 20.72 -1.03
N GLY A 524 17.28 20.65 0.10
CA GLY A 524 18.30 21.62 0.45
C GLY A 524 18.36 21.96 1.93
N ILE A 525 19.17 22.98 2.20
CA ILE A 525 19.37 23.56 3.52
C ILE A 525 19.16 25.08 3.41
N SER A 526 18.14 25.63 4.09
CA SER A 526 17.88 27.07 4.20
C SER A 526 17.92 27.55 5.62
N LEU A 527 18.42 28.78 5.75
CA LEU A 527 18.12 29.64 6.88
C LEU A 527 16.89 30.49 6.54
N GLU A 528 15.82 30.36 7.32
CA GLU A 528 14.59 31.14 7.10
C GLU A 528 14.26 32.02 8.29
N GLY A 529 13.94 33.29 8.03
CA GLY A 529 13.25 34.14 8.99
C GLY A 529 11.75 34.13 8.69
N ALA A 530 10.93 33.70 9.65
CA ALA A 530 9.48 33.74 9.53
C ALA A 530 8.87 34.58 10.66
N TYR A 531 7.84 35.36 10.36
CA TYR A 531 7.06 36.05 11.37
C TYR A 531 5.57 35.78 11.19
N LEU A 532 4.90 35.67 12.33
CA LEU A 532 3.46 35.55 12.44
C LEU A 532 2.86 36.94 12.65
N PHE A 533 1.76 37.20 11.97
CA PHE A 533 1.04 38.47 12.06
C PHE A 533 -0.47 38.24 12.15
N GLN A 534 -1.16 39.22 12.72
CA GLN A 534 -2.62 39.18 12.88
C GLN A 534 -3.30 39.60 11.58
N ARG A 535 -4.36 38.88 11.16
CA ARG A 535 -5.22 39.28 10.03
C ARG A 535 -6.40 40.10 10.54
N LYS A 536 -6.12 41.35 10.94
CA LYS A 536 -7.09 42.27 11.55
C LYS A 536 -8.30 42.53 10.66
N ASP A 537 -8.08 42.60 9.35
CA ASP A 537 -9.12 42.78 8.32
C ASP A 537 -10.09 41.59 8.28
N ALA A 538 -9.57 40.36 8.31
CA ALA A 538 -10.39 39.15 8.31
C ALA A 538 -11.19 39.01 9.60
N ASN A 539 -10.60 39.34 10.74
CA ASN A 539 -11.27 39.37 12.04
C ASN A 539 -12.39 40.42 12.08
N GLN A 540 -12.10 41.66 11.65
CA GLN A 540 -13.07 42.75 11.63
C GLN A 540 -14.25 42.47 10.70
N LYS A 541 -13.98 41.90 9.52
CA LYS A 541 -15.04 41.49 8.57
C LYS A 541 -15.94 40.40 9.14
N PHE A 542 -15.36 39.45 9.88
CA PHE A 542 -16.11 38.32 10.42
C PHE A 542 -16.94 38.68 11.65
N TYR A 543 -16.36 39.41 12.60
CA TYR A 543 -17.03 39.79 13.85
C TYR A 543 -17.84 41.09 13.74
N CYS A 544 -18.01 41.63 12.53
CA CYS A 544 -18.84 42.80 12.23
C CYS A 544 -18.55 44.02 13.13
N GLY A 545 -17.28 44.37 13.32
CA GLY A 545 -16.87 45.51 14.16
C GLY A 545 -15.35 45.61 14.37
N THR A 546 -14.88 46.73 14.93
CA THR A 546 -13.46 46.91 15.31
C THR A 546 -13.12 46.08 16.54
N VAL A 547 -12.91 44.78 16.34
CA VAL A 547 -12.57 43.82 17.40
C VAL A 547 -11.05 43.65 17.46
N ARG A 548 -10.45 43.79 18.65
CA ARG A 548 -9.02 43.53 18.84
C ARG A 548 -8.80 42.04 19.09
N VAL A 549 -7.66 41.51 18.66
CA VAL A 549 -7.28 40.10 18.90
C VAL A 549 -7.25 39.77 20.40
N ASN A 550 -6.87 40.74 21.24
CA ASN A 550 -6.96 40.58 22.69
C ASN A 550 -8.39 40.29 23.17
N ASP A 551 -9.39 40.98 22.62
CA ASP A 551 -10.79 40.80 23.00
C ASP A 551 -11.31 39.42 22.53
N ILE A 552 -10.79 38.92 21.41
CA ILE A 552 -11.09 37.57 20.90
C ILE A 552 -10.48 36.50 21.82
N LEU A 553 -9.16 36.55 22.05
CA LEU A 553 -8.42 35.51 22.78
C LEU A 553 -8.63 35.56 24.30
N ALA A 554 -9.02 36.71 24.86
CA ALA A 554 -9.40 36.81 26.27
C ALA A 554 -10.83 36.32 26.56
N GLY A 555 -11.62 36.00 25.51
CA GLY A 555 -12.98 35.49 25.65
C GLY A 555 -14.07 36.55 25.77
N THR A 556 -13.78 37.83 25.49
CA THR A 556 -14.80 38.89 25.40
C THR A 556 -15.74 38.67 24.21
N VAL A 557 -15.25 37.98 23.17
CA VAL A 557 -16.04 37.57 22.00
C VAL A 557 -16.50 36.13 22.18
N GLU A 558 -17.80 35.90 22.02
CA GLU A 558 -18.36 34.56 22.12
C GLU A 558 -17.88 33.64 20.97
N PRO A 559 -17.57 32.36 21.28
CA PRO A 559 -17.28 31.34 20.28
C PRO A 559 -18.37 31.24 19.19
N PRO A 560 -18.06 31.50 17.91
CA PRO A 560 -19.07 31.50 16.86
C PRO A 560 -19.48 30.06 16.46
N ALA A 561 -20.77 29.85 16.21
CA ALA A 561 -21.32 28.54 15.81
C ALA A 561 -20.67 27.95 14.54
N VAL A 562 -20.14 28.79 13.64
CA VAL A 562 -19.47 28.32 12.43
C VAL A 562 -18.13 27.61 12.69
N ALA A 563 -17.55 27.76 13.89
CA ALA A 563 -16.34 27.07 14.32
C ALA A 563 -16.63 25.81 15.17
N GLN A 564 -17.89 25.34 15.20
CA GLN A 564 -18.31 24.20 16.01
C GLN A 564 -17.48 22.93 15.75
N GLU A 565 -17.18 22.63 14.48
CA GLU A 565 -16.37 21.47 14.09
C GLU A 565 -14.96 21.50 14.73
N LEU A 566 -14.36 22.68 14.83
CA LEU A 566 -13.08 22.88 15.51
C LEU A 566 -13.20 22.61 17.01
N TYR A 567 -14.24 23.14 17.66
CA TYR A 567 -14.46 22.94 19.09
C TYR A 567 -14.77 21.48 19.44
N GLU A 568 -15.53 20.79 18.60
CA GLU A 568 -15.78 19.36 18.74
C GLU A 568 -14.48 18.57 18.71
N GLN A 569 -13.57 18.87 17.78
CA GLN A 569 -12.25 18.25 17.76
C GLN A 569 -11.44 18.58 19.02
N LEU A 570 -11.40 19.86 19.43
CA LEU A 570 -10.66 20.30 20.61
C LEU A 570 -11.18 19.65 21.92
N SER A 571 -12.50 19.50 22.06
CA SER A 571 -13.15 18.92 23.23
C SER A 571 -12.75 17.46 23.49
N LYS A 572 -12.47 16.69 22.43
CA LYS A 572 -11.99 15.31 22.52
C LYS A 572 -10.69 15.23 23.32
N TYR A 573 -9.83 16.24 23.26
CA TYR A 573 -8.52 16.24 23.92
C TYR A 573 -8.59 16.67 25.39
N GLY A 574 -9.48 17.58 25.76
CA GLY A 574 -9.68 18.00 27.16
C GLY A 574 -10.07 16.83 28.07
N CYS A 575 -11.05 16.02 27.64
CA CYS A 575 -11.51 14.84 28.37
C CYS A 575 -10.42 13.74 28.53
N LEU A 576 -9.50 13.64 27.56
CA LEU A 576 -8.40 12.67 27.61
C LEU A 576 -7.27 13.10 28.56
N ALA A 577 -7.01 14.40 28.68
CA ALA A 577 -6.03 14.93 29.64
C ALA A 577 -6.46 14.64 31.09
N ASP A 578 -7.72 14.86 31.43
CA ASP A 578 -8.27 14.57 32.76
C ASP A 578 -8.17 13.09 33.14
N LYS A 579 -8.44 12.18 32.20
CA LYS A 579 -8.29 10.73 32.39
C LYS A 579 -6.84 10.32 32.63
N HIS A 580 -5.90 10.95 31.92
CA HIS A 580 -4.47 10.68 32.08
C HIS A 580 -3.93 11.19 33.43
N ASP A 581 -4.38 12.36 33.90
CA ASP A 581 -3.96 12.91 35.19
C ASP A 581 -4.52 12.12 36.38
N LYS A 582 -5.76 11.63 36.28
CA LYS A 582 -6.32 10.67 37.25
C LYS A 582 -5.50 9.37 37.31
N ARG A 583 -5.16 8.78 36.16
CA ARG A 583 -4.29 7.59 36.11
C ARG A 583 -2.89 7.84 36.68
N LYS A 584 -2.29 9.00 36.41
CA LYS A 584 -0.94 9.34 36.90
C LYS A 584 -0.91 9.60 38.41
N THR A 585 -1.95 10.23 38.96
CA THR A 585 -2.10 10.42 40.41
C THR A 585 -2.41 9.10 41.12
N GLU A 586 -3.23 8.24 40.54
CA GLU A 586 -3.52 6.89 41.04
C GLU A 586 -2.28 5.98 41.00
N TRP A 587 -1.49 6.04 39.91
CA TRP A 587 -0.22 5.33 39.80
C TRP A 587 0.82 5.82 40.82
N ARG A 588 0.90 7.14 41.07
CA ARG A 588 1.75 7.70 42.13
C ARG A 588 1.31 7.25 43.52
N ARG A 589 -0.01 7.22 43.78
CA ARG A 589 -0.57 6.71 45.05
C ARG A 589 -0.23 5.23 45.25
N THR A 590 -0.52 4.38 44.28
CA THR A 590 -0.23 2.94 44.34
C THR A 590 1.27 2.63 44.41
N SER A 591 2.12 3.42 43.74
CA SER A 591 3.58 3.27 43.82
C SER A 591 4.12 3.69 45.20
N ASN A 592 3.58 4.75 45.81
CA ASN A 592 3.92 5.14 47.18
C ASN A 592 3.41 4.14 48.22
N GLU A 593 2.24 3.53 48.00
CA GLU A 593 1.67 2.46 48.83
C GLU A 593 2.54 1.19 48.76
N ARG A 594 3.00 0.82 47.55
CA ARG A 594 3.95 -0.29 47.33
C ARG A 594 5.30 -0.03 47.99
N ARG A 595 5.80 1.21 47.96
CA ARG A 595 7.03 1.61 48.69
C ARG A 595 6.86 1.60 50.21
N ARG A 596 5.69 1.98 50.73
CA ARG A 596 5.37 1.90 52.16
C ARG A 596 5.29 0.45 52.63
N THR A 597 4.55 -0.39 51.91
CA THR A 597 4.42 -1.82 52.23
C THR A 597 5.75 -2.58 52.08
N SER A 598 6.61 -2.22 51.12
CA SER A 598 7.97 -2.78 51.01
C SER A 598 8.86 -2.34 52.17
N ASN A 599 8.76 -1.09 52.64
CA ASN A 599 9.54 -0.60 53.78
C ASN A 599 9.07 -1.20 55.11
N VAL A 600 7.77 -1.48 55.26
CA VAL A 600 7.21 -2.21 56.42
C VAL A 600 7.68 -3.66 56.40
N ARG A 601 7.60 -4.36 55.25
CA ARG A 601 8.13 -5.73 55.11
C ARG A 601 9.63 -5.83 55.42
N ARG A 602 10.41 -4.82 55.00
CA ARG A 602 11.86 -4.75 55.24
C ARG A 602 12.20 -4.45 56.71
N ARG A 603 11.34 -3.74 57.44
CA ARG A 603 11.44 -3.57 58.90
C ARG A 603 11.11 -4.88 59.63
N THR A 604 10.02 -5.56 59.26
CA THR A 604 9.66 -6.86 59.87
C THR A 604 10.68 -7.97 59.59
N SER A 605 11.38 -7.94 58.45
CA SER A 605 12.46 -8.88 58.15
C SER A 605 13.76 -8.56 58.91
N ASN A 606 14.02 -7.29 59.22
CA ASN A 606 15.17 -6.88 60.03
C ASN A 606 14.96 -7.13 61.53
N GLU A 607 13.72 -7.05 62.03
CA GLU A 607 13.38 -7.45 63.40
C GLU A 607 13.45 -8.97 63.58
N ARG A 608 12.98 -9.76 62.61
CA ARG A 608 13.13 -11.23 62.63
C ARG A 608 14.58 -11.70 62.53
N ARG A 609 15.47 -10.93 61.88
CA ARG A 609 16.92 -11.22 61.86
C ARG A 609 17.63 -10.79 63.13
N ARG A 610 17.12 -9.79 63.86
CA ARG A 610 17.70 -9.35 65.15
C ARG A 610 17.33 -10.25 66.32
N SER A 611 16.26 -11.06 66.23
CA SER A 611 15.90 -12.01 67.30
C SER A 611 16.54 -13.40 67.14
N SER A 612 17.34 -13.63 66.10
CA SER A 612 17.96 -14.94 65.82
C SER A 612 19.49 -14.97 66.00
N ASP A 613 20.13 -13.83 66.30
CA ASP A 613 21.59 -13.71 66.46
C ASP A 613 22.01 -13.47 67.92
N GLU A 614 21.39 -14.18 68.86
CA GLU A 614 21.83 -14.22 70.26
C GLU A 614 22.13 -15.66 70.68
N ARG A 615 23.22 -16.22 70.15
CA ARG A 615 24.09 -17.17 70.86
C ARG A 615 25.38 -17.42 70.08
N THR A 616 26.48 -17.37 70.83
CA THR A 616 27.83 -17.91 70.56
C THR A 616 28.73 -17.20 69.53
N ARG A 617 29.61 -16.32 70.05
CA ARG A 617 31.02 -16.18 69.64
C ARG A 617 31.88 -16.86 70.72
N PRO A 618 33.01 -17.52 70.38
CA PRO A 618 34.33 -16.85 70.20
C PRO A 618 35.17 -17.52 69.07
N GLN A 619 36.38 -17.13 68.61
CA GLN A 619 37.44 -16.20 69.01
C GLN A 619 38.47 -16.06 67.83
N SER A 620 39.31 -15.01 67.87
CA SER A 620 40.69 -14.90 67.31
C SER A 620 40.87 -14.72 65.77
N MET A 621 41.15 -13.52 65.25
CA MET A 621 42.47 -12.83 65.10
C MET A 621 43.44 -13.46 64.08
N MET A 622 43.74 -12.73 62.98
CA MET A 622 45.04 -12.06 62.72
C MET A 622 45.23 -11.66 61.23
N LEU A 623 45.75 -10.42 61.04
CA LEU A 623 46.68 -9.91 59.99
C LEU A 623 46.29 -10.07 58.51
N GLY A 624 46.43 -9.11 57.58
CA GLY A 624 47.09 -7.81 57.51
C GLY A 624 47.46 -7.50 56.03
N SER A 625 47.57 -6.22 55.68
CA SER A 625 48.30 -5.63 54.51
C SER A 625 47.62 -5.52 53.11
N SER A 626 47.43 -4.26 52.69
CA SER A 626 47.30 -3.71 51.31
C SER A 626 48.67 -3.72 50.55
N PRO A 627 48.85 -3.34 49.25
CA PRO A 627 48.06 -2.39 48.43
C PRO A 627 47.91 -2.71 46.91
N ALA A 628 47.33 -1.74 46.18
CA ALA A 628 46.95 -1.71 44.76
C ALA A 628 48.10 -1.85 43.74
N VAL A 629 47.76 -2.33 42.52
CA VAL A 629 48.52 -2.12 41.28
C VAL A 629 47.59 -1.81 40.11
N HIS A 630 47.97 -0.77 39.37
CA HIS A 630 47.47 -0.29 38.10
C HIS A 630 48.37 -0.85 36.98
N CYS A 631 47.85 -1.24 35.81
CA CYS A 631 48.65 -1.22 34.58
C CYS A 631 47.82 -1.21 33.28
N LYS A 632 48.41 -0.58 32.25
CA LYS A 632 47.88 -0.18 30.94
C LYS A 632 48.29 -1.13 29.79
N HIS A 633 47.79 -0.79 28.58
CA HIS A 633 48.26 -1.03 27.20
C HIS A 633 47.65 -2.23 26.44
N SER A 634 47.46 -2.25 25.11
CA SER A 634 47.30 -1.27 24.00
C SER A 634 47.24 -2.03 22.64
N ARG A 635 46.63 -1.44 21.59
CA ARG A 635 46.79 -1.69 20.12
C ARG A 635 46.25 -3.04 19.60
N SER A 636 45.69 -3.19 18.38
CA SER A 636 46.00 -2.59 17.06
C SER A 636 44.78 -2.53 16.12
N ALA A 637 44.87 -1.68 15.10
CA ALA A 637 44.00 -1.56 13.94
C ALA A 637 44.85 -1.71 12.68
N GLU A 638 44.33 -2.36 11.63
CA GLU A 638 44.91 -2.32 10.28
C GLU A 638 43.81 -2.20 9.21
N ARG A 639 44.18 -1.45 8.17
CA ARG A 639 43.45 -1.02 6.96
C ARG A 639 44.33 -1.41 5.75
N TRP A 640 43.82 -1.13 4.54
CA TRP A 640 44.50 -0.93 3.23
C TRP A 640 44.37 -2.18 2.31
N ASP A 641 44.06 -2.12 1.00
CA ASP A 641 44.25 -1.07 0.00
C ASP A 641 43.36 -1.22 -1.27
N LEU A 642 43.23 -0.09 -1.98
CA LEU A 642 42.90 0.06 -3.41
C LEU A 642 44.21 0.15 -4.20
N ALA A 643 44.23 -0.34 -5.45
CA ALA A 643 45.23 0.04 -6.44
C ALA A 643 44.60 0.21 -7.82
N ASP A 644 45.09 1.23 -8.52
CA ASP A 644 44.65 1.76 -9.82
C ASP A 644 45.79 1.66 -10.85
N SER A 645 45.43 1.89 -12.12
CA SER A 645 46.21 2.37 -13.28
C SER A 645 46.56 1.38 -14.40
N GLY A 646 46.25 1.83 -15.64
CA GLY A 646 46.80 1.29 -16.89
C GLY A 646 45.96 1.57 -18.15
N SER A 647 46.10 2.76 -18.74
CA SER A 647 45.59 3.13 -20.07
C SER A 647 46.38 2.50 -21.23
N LEU A 648 45.72 2.10 -22.33
CA LEU A 648 46.26 2.14 -23.70
C LEU A 648 45.15 1.99 -24.75
N SER A 649 45.26 2.81 -25.79
CA SER A 649 44.42 2.93 -26.99
C SER A 649 44.59 1.77 -27.99
N GLY A 650 43.55 1.44 -28.75
CA GLY A 650 43.68 0.67 -30.01
C GLY A 650 42.38 0.07 -30.52
N SER A 651 41.92 0.53 -31.68
CA SER A 651 40.82 -0.02 -32.48
C SER A 651 41.08 -1.45 -32.98
N SER A 652 40.06 -2.33 -32.97
CA SER A 652 39.62 -3.11 -34.15
C SER A 652 38.55 -4.16 -33.80
N SER A 653 37.64 -4.33 -34.75
CA SER A 653 36.56 -5.30 -34.86
C SER A 653 36.95 -6.76 -34.63
N ARG A 654 36.17 -7.52 -33.85
CA ARG A 654 35.99 -8.99 -34.02
C ARG A 654 34.75 -9.53 -33.30
N SER A 655 33.69 -9.71 -34.10
CA SER A 655 32.74 -10.84 -34.15
C SER A 655 32.41 -11.65 -32.87
N ASN A 656 31.19 -11.44 -32.35
CA ASN A 656 30.06 -12.39 -32.33
C ASN A 656 30.30 -13.92 -32.14
N GLU A 657 31.15 -14.36 -31.23
CA GLU A 657 31.34 -15.82 -30.97
C GLU A 657 31.19 -16.30 -29.51
N SER A 658 30.85 -15.46 -28.53
CA SER A 658 30.82 -15.88 -27.11
C SER A 658 29.44 -16.25 -26.52
N LEU A 659 28.34 -16.19 -27.27
CA LEU A 659 27.01 -16.60 -26.78
C LEU A 659 26.67 -18.09 -27.00
N CYS A 660 27.56 -18.86 -27.64
CA CYS A 660 27.28 -20.25 -28.05
C CYS A 660 27.56 -21.31 -26.97
N SER A 661 28.03 -20.93 -25.77
CA SER A 661 28.39 -21.89 -24.70
C SER A 661 27.32 -22.10 -23.61
N MET A 662 26.16 -21.44 -23.67
CA MET A 662 25.15 -21.48 -22.61
C MET A 662 23.98 -22.45 -22.87
N TYR A 663 23.82 -22.95 -24.10
CA TYR A 663 22.73 -23.85 -24.50
C TYR A 663 23.25 -25.24 -24.89
N PRO A 664 22.56 -26.32 -24.49
CA PRO A 664 23.00 -27.67 -24.79
C PRO A 664 22.88 -27.97 -26.28
N LYS A 665 23.91 -28.62 -26.84
CA LYS A 665 23.94 -29.05 -28.23
C LYS A 665 23.48 -30.50 -28.33
N ALA A 666 22.61 -30.78 -29.28
CA ALA A 666 22.12 -32.12 -29.58
C ALA A 666 22.34 -32.46 -31.05
N VAL A 667 22.53 -33.74 -31.36
CA VAL A 667 22.71 -34.23 -32.72
C VAL A 667 21.40 -34.85 -33.20
N ALA A 668 20.96 -34.49 -34.40
CA ALA A 668 19.81 -35.10 -35.04
C ALA A 668 20.07 -36.58 -35.37
N LEU A 669 19.32 -37.48 -34.74
CA LEU A 669 19.36 -38.93 -35.02
C LEU A 669 18.64 -39.30 -36.32
N ARG A 670 17.69 -38.45 -36.75
CA ARG A 670 16.84 -38.67 -37.93
C ARG A 670 16.56 -37.33 -38.59
N SER A 671 16.39 -37.32 -39.91
CA SER A 671 15.95 -36.14 -40.64
C SER A 671 14.50 -35.79 -40.30
N PHE A 672 14.21 -34.50 -40.15
CA PHE A 672 12.88 -33.98 -39.90
C PHE A 672 12.61 -32.84 -40.89
N THR A 673 11.56 -32.98 -41.70
CA THR A 673 11.11 -31.93 -42.60
C THR A 673 9.89 -31.26 -41.99
N GLY A 674 10.07 -30.01 -41.55
CA GLY A 674 8.99 -29.18 -41.03
C GLY A 674 7.92 -28.98 -42.10
N ARG A 675 6.65 -29.24 -41.75
CA ARG A 675 5.51 -29.03 -42.65
C ARG A 675 4.92 -27.63 -42.54
N ARG A 676 5.47 -26.79 -41.65
CA ARG A 676 5.00 -25.43 -41.32
C ARG A 676 6.18 -24.48 -41.17
N ASN A 677 5.94 -23.20 -41.42
CA ASN A 677 6.98 -22.15 -41.34
C ASN A 677 7.60 -21.98 -39.94
N CYS A 678 6.98 -22.49 -38.88
CA CYS A 678 7.49 -22.45 -37.51
C CYS A 678 8.23 -23.74 -37.08
N GLU A 679 8.34 -24.73 -37.96
CA GLU A 679 9.02 -26.00 -37.67
C GLU A 679 10.46 -25.96 -38.21
N LEU A 680 11.42 -26.30 -37.35
CA LEU A 680 12.83 -26.33 -37.72
C LEU A 680 13.12 -27.60 -38.51
N SER A 681 13.43 -27.47 -39.79
CA SER A 681 13.83 -28.61 -40.63
C SER A 681 15.31 -28.91 -40.48
N PHE A 682 15.68 -30.20 -40.42
CA PHE A 682 17.06 -30.66 -40.30
C PHE A 682 17.26 -32.07 -40.86
N LYS A 683 18.50 -32.41 -41.17
CA LYS A 683 18.93 -33.73 -41.62
C LYS A 683 19.58 -34.49 -40.47
N SER A 684 19.54 -35.82 -40.56
CA SER A 684 20.29 -36.69 -39.67
C SER A 684 21.77 -36.28 -39.66
N GLY A 685 22.34 -36.10 -38.47
CA GLY A 685 23.71 -35.62 -38.26
C GLY A 685 23.85 -34.12 -38.00
N ASP A 686 22.81 -33.33 -38.22
CA ASP A 686 22.85 -31.89 -37.94
C ASP A 686 22.97 -31.62 -36.43
N THR A 687 23.79 -30.62 -36.07
CA THR A 687 23.91 -30.15 -34.68
C THR A 687 22.89 -29.05 -34.43
N ILE A 688 22.02 -29.28 -33.45
CA ILE A 688 20.94 -28.38 -33.05
C ILE A 688 21.29 -27.79 -31.68
N ILE A 689 21.27 -26.46 -31.59
CA ILE A 689 21.33 -25.78 -30.29
C ILE A 689 19.92 -25.77 -29.71
N VAL A 690 19.70 -26.46 -28.58
CA VAL A 690 18.38 -26.56 -27.97
C VAL A 690 18.14 -25.35 -27.08
N LEU A 691 17.16 -24.51 -27.46
CA LEU A 691 16.84 -23.25 -26.80
C LEU A 691 15.82 -23.45 -25.67
N THR A 692 14.83 -24.32 -25.89
CA THR A 692 13.84 -24.70 -24.87
C THR A 692 13.60 -26.21 -24.92
N GLN A 693 13.52 -26.85 -23.75
CA GLN A 693 13.26 -28.28 -23.62
C GLN A 693 12.28 -28.57 -22.48
N THR A 694 11.53 -29.66 -22.61
CA THR A 694 10.71 -30.25 -21.54
C THR A 694 11.35 -31.55 -21.08
N SER A 695 10.89 -32.12 -19.95
CA SER A 695 11.41 -33.40 -19.46
C SER A 695 10.84 -34.63 -20.21
N LYS A 696 10.02 -34.44 -21.25
CA LYS A 696 9.35 -35.51 -21.99
C LYS A 696 9.95 -35.69 -23.38
N THR A 697 10.23 -36.94 -23.73
CA THR A 697 10.90 -37.32 -24.99
C THR A 697 10.02 -37.23 -26.24
N PHE A 698 8.70 -37.07 -26.10
CA PHE A 698 7.76 -36.97 -27.23
C PHE A 698 7.16 -35.56 -27.41
N ASP A 699 7.66 -34.58 -26.66
CA ASP A 699 7.24 -33.18 -26.80
C ASP A 699 7.94 -32.51 -27.98
N TRP A 700 7.47 -31.30 -28.32
CA TRP A 700 8.14 -30.42 -29.27
C TRP A 700 9.02 -29.44 -28.51
N TRP A 701 10.27 -29.34 -28.92
CA TRP A 701 11.29 -28.45 -28.37
C TRP A 701 11.62 -27.36 -29.37
N GLU A 702 12.20 -26.27 -28.91
CA GLU A 702 12.67 -25.20 -29.77
C GLU A 702 14.19 -25.29 -29.92
N GLY A 703 14.65 -25.20 -31.16
CA GLY A 703 16.08 -25.29 -31.45
C GLY A 703 16.49 -24.32 -32.53
N ARG A 704 17.80 -24.22 -32.70
CA ARG A 704 18.42 -23.37 -33.71
C ARG A 704 19.47 -24.14 -34.51
N ILE A 705 19.45 -23.94 -35.83
CA ILE A 705 20.52 -24.30 -36.75
C ILE A 705 20.91 -23.06 -37.55
N GLY A 706 22.14 -22.58 -37.38
CA GLY A 706 22.57 -21.29 -37.92
C GLY A 706 21.70 -20.15 -37.39
N GLU A 707 21.07 -19.39 -38.29
CA GLU A 707 20.14 -18.29 -37.97
C GLU A 707 18.67 -18.75 -37.85
N HIS A 708 18.35 -19.99 -38.21
CA HIS A 708 16.97 -20.49 -38.25
C HIS A 708 16.58 -21.07 -36.91
N VAL A 709 15.52 -20.51 -36.31
CA VAL A 709 14.91 -20.99 -35.07
C VAL A 709 13.55 -21.59 -35.37
N GLY A 710 13.21 -22.72 -34.75
CA GLY A 710 11.90 -23.32 -34.90
C GLY A 710 11.69 -24.54 -34.01
N LEU A 711 10.47 -25.06 -34.06
CA LEU A 711 10.05 -26.19 -33.26
C LEU A 711 10.41 -27.52 -33.94
N PHE A 712 10.80 -28.51 -33.15
CA PHE A 712 11.06 -29.85 -33.62
C PHE A 712 10.71 -30.93 -32.59
N PRO A 713 10.44 -32.18 -33.01
CA PRO A 713 10.13 -33.25 -32.07
C PRO A 713 11.36 -33.70 -31.28
N ALA A 714 11.26 -33.75 -29.97
CA ALA A 714 12.36 -34.10 -29.06
C ALA A 714 12.96 -35.49 -29.33
N ASN A 715 12.16 -36.45 -29.80
CA ASN A 715 12.58 -37.83 -30.11
C ASN A 715 13.42 -37.97 -31.40
N TYR A 716 13.76 -36.86 -32.06
CA TYR A 716 14.58 -36.85 -33.27
C TYR A 716 16.04 -36.49 -32.99
N ILE A 717 16.41 -36.20 -31.74
CA ILE A 717 17.75 -35.76 -31.36
C ILE A 717 18.31 -36.59 -30.18
N SER A 718 19.63 -36.55 -30.01
CA SER A 718 20.32 -37.03 -28.80
C SER A 718 21.32 -35.97 -28.34
N PHE A 719 21.38 -35.73 -27.03
CA PHE A 719 22.49 -34.97 -26.46
C PHE A 719 23.77 -35.83 -26.55
N ASP A 720 24.86 -35.24 -27.03
CA ASP A 720 26.12 -35.94 -27.18
C ASP A 720 26.71 -36.24 -25.79
N THR A 721 26.83 -37.53 -25.44
CA THR A 721 27.42 -37.96 -24.16
C THR A 721 28.92 -38.22 -24.25
N SER A 722 29.58 -37.84 -25.35
CA SER A 722 31.01 -38.06 -25.55
C SER A 722 31.89 -36.85 -25.20
N PHE A 723 31.87 -36.41 -23.93
CA PHE A 723 32.98 -35.64 -23.33
C PHE A 723 33.04 -35.97 -21.84
N GLY A 724 33.77 -37.04 -21.49
CA GLY A 724 33.89 -37.51 -20.12
C GLY A 724 34.45 -38.92 -19.94
N ARG A 725 35.48 -39.29 -20.72
CA ARG A 725 36.53 -40.28 -20.36
C ARG A 725 37.77 -39.93 -21.17
N ASP A 726 38.58 -39.03 -20.62
CA ASP A 726 40.00 -39.23 -20.30
C ASP A 726 40.49 -38.03 -19.48
#